data_AF-A0A496SEX0-F1
#
_entry.id   AF-A0A496SEX0-F1
#
_cell.length_a   1.000
_cell.length_b   1.000
_cell.length_c   1.000
_cell.angle_alpha   90.00
_cell.angle_beta   90.00
_cell.angle_gamma   90.00
#
_symmetry.space_group_name_H-M   'P 1'
#
loop_
_entity.id
_entity.type
_entity.pdbx_description
1 polymer ?
#
loop_
_entity_poly.entity_id
_entity_poly.type
_entity_poly.pdbx_seq_one_letter_code
_entity_poly.pdbx_strand_id
1 'polypeptide(L)'
;MERPRILVVDDELGPRESLRMILKPHYDVATADSGPSALEYLSSNPVDVMLLDVRMPGMDGMEVLRRAKKLKPELEVVIVTAYASLETAQEAINHEVAGYLIKPFGKEEVLEAVAKGLRRRAGRKEPKEEVRRLVEQMRSLTKVSSKPGMPSEALREAARSVKADGYAFYIWKPEQEFQGEGVPRSLAEAVAGSPLLQEPWSSLDSDGPLKEHMAGFGTAISVPLRVGGEVCGVALWAWKGKHSPSTAEGDLLAAFGGQISLSINYRKMYRELERRTRELHRRVLQLDLLRTISTAVLRHLDLETILREVSENLMAGLYEEARVVLGEAVTEPQEVPEGDRVRRSQPILMNGHVVGRLEVLSSGPLDEGERELLALLSEQIAIAIQNARLYEEARRSRAYLENLVRNAGDAILTLNPEGTVRSWNLAAERIFGYRAEEMMGRPIWEIIPKDVWQDKKDKVVVGRSASRFETKGIRKDGSQIDLEVLLSPIEGPEGDLSAIIRDVTERNLLQEQLVQSEKQRALGVLSGGIAHNFNNILAGVLGYAQLLQMNVPEGEAFGKLRDGLKAIEKAAMDGASIVKRLQDFTRSRSERPFEPVDINMVVRDVVTITRPKWKHEPESRGVHIEMVTELGEVPSVEGSRSELSEVLVNLIFNAVDALPQGGRIQIRTWADESWVCVSVEDDGVGMSEEVKRRMFEPFFTTKGPKGLGLGMSMVQGIVSRHRGSIEVQSEEGKGTTFTLRFPALSEARRQPSQEVRWEEVGPTKVLVVEDDAAVQEVFKEIGKFTNLDLEVTSSGKDAIDRLAGGGFQVFVADLSIPDMGGWKLVEEAKKVAPDVPIILCTGWEVGEPQERLRDMGIKVVVPKPFQIGEMLRAIRQALEN
;
A
#
# COMPACT_ATOMS: atom_id res chain seq x y z
N MET A 1 1.57 51.00 -43.89
CA MET A 1 0.57 50.12 -43.25
C MET A 1 0.95 50.02 -41.78
N GLU A 2 0.03 50.32 -40.87
CA GLU A 2 0.26 50.11 -39.43
C GLU A 2 0.53 48.63 -39.16
N ARG A 3 1.55 48.32 -38.35
CA ARG A 3 1.84 46.95 -37.94
C ARG A 3 0.75 46.48 -36.97
N PRO A 4 0.22 45.25 -37.10
CA PRO A 4 -0.76 44.74 -36.15
C PRO A 4 -0.24 44.76 -34.72
N ARG A 5 -1.08 45.17 -33.77
CA ARG A 5 -0.75 45.27 -32.35
C ARG A 5 -1.15 44.00 -31.62
N ILE A 6 -0.17 43.37 -30.98
CA ILE A 6 -0.32 42.13 -30.23
C ILE A 6 -0.07 42.39 -28.76
N LEU A 7 -0.98 41.95 -27.89
CA LEU A 7 -0.80 42.01 -26.44
C LEU A 7 -0.46 40.63 -25.91
N VAL A 8 0.67 40.48 -25.22
CA VAL A 8 1.06 39.24 -24.53
C VAL A 8 0.80 39.41 -23.03
N VAL A 9 0.01 38.52 -22.45
CA VAL A 9 -0.38 38.55 -21.04
C VAL A 9 0.02 37.24 -20.39
N ASP A 10 0.98 37.31 -19.48
CA ASP A 10 1.57 36.15 -18.79
C ASP A 10 2.22 36.67 -17.50
N ASP A 11 2.00 36.03 -16.35
CA ASP A 11 2.56 36.49 -15.08
C ASP A 11 4.06 36.18 -14.94
N GLU A 12 4.54 35.16 -15.65
CA GLU A 12 5.95 34.78 -15.65
C GLU A 12 6.77 35.61 -16.65
N LEU A 13 7.86 36.21 -16.17
CA LEU A 13 8.72 37.07 -17.00
C LEU A 13 9.34 36.29 -18.19
N GLY A 14 9.74 35.03 -18.01
CA GLY A 14 10.43 34.23 -19.02
C GLY A 14 9.58 33.97 -20.28
N PRO A 15 8.42 33.30 -20.16
CA PRO A 15 7.50 33.07 -21.27
C PRO A 15 6.99 34.37 -21.92
N ARG A 16 6.66 35.39 -21.10
CA ARG A 16 6.24 36.72 -21.57
C ARG A 16 7.30 37.36 -22.47
N GLU A 17 8.56 37.35 -22.04
CA GLU A 17 9.67 37.90 -22.80
C GLU A 17 9.99 37.08 -24.05
N SER A 18 9.89 35.76 -23.97
CA SER A 18 10.12 34.87 -25.11
C SER A 18 9.10 35.12 -26.23
N LEU A 19 7.81 35.21 -25.90
CA LEU A 19 6.75 35.57 -26.84
C LEU A 19 6.96 36.98 -27.42
N ARG A 20 7.35 37.95 -26.58
CA ARG A 20 7.67 39.31 -27.04
C ARG A 20 8.83 39.28 -28.04
N MET A 21 9.91 38.56 -27.76
CA MET A 21 11.07 38.45 -28.64
C MET A 21 10.74 37.78 -29.97
N ILE A 22 9.88 36.76 -29.98
CA ILE A 22 9.42 36.06 -31.19
C ILE A 22 8.58 36.98 -32.08
N LEU A 23 7.71 37.79 -31.48
CA LEU A 23 6.69 38.58 -32.20
C LEU A 23 7.18 39.98 -32.61
N LYS A 24 8.04 40.62 -31.81
CA LYS A 24 8.54 41.99 -32.04
C LYS A 24 9.17 42.26 -33.41
N PRO A 25 9.83 41.31 -34.09
CA PRO A 25 10.33 41.52 -35.45
C PRO A 25 9.21 41.75 -36.48
N HIS A 26 8.02 41.17 -36.26
CA HIS A 26 6.92 41.10 -37.23
C HIS A 26 5.72 41.98 -36.85
N TYR A 27 5.52 42.26 -35.56
CA TYR A 27 4.35 42.94 -35.02
C TYR A 27 4.73 44.06 -34.04
N ASP A 28 3.79 44.94 -33.73
CA ASP A 28 3.92 45.86 -32.60
C ASP A 28 3.43 45.13 -31.34
N VAL A 29 4.27 44.98 -30.32
CA VAL A 29 4.02 44.05 -29.21
C VAL A 29 4.07 44.77 -27.87
N ALA A 30 2.95 44.70 -27.15
CA ALA A 30 2.84 45.12 -25.77
C ALA A 30 2.78 43.91 -24.84
N THR A 31 3.19 44.09 -23.58
CA THR A 31 3.19 43.02 -22.57
C THR A 31 2.47 43.47 -21.31
N ALA A 32 1.71 42.58 -20.70
CA ALA A 32 1.11 42.75 -19.38
C ALA A 32 1.49 41.55 -18.50
N ASP A 33 1.67 41.82 -17.21
CA ASP A 33 2.12 40.85 -16.20
C ASP A 33 1.00 40.32 -15.30
N SER A 34 -0.23 40.80 -15.50
CA SER A 34 -1.40 40.35 -14.76
C SER A 34 -2.68 40.65 -15.52
N GLY A 35 -3.77 39.98 -15.15
CA GLY A 35 -5.11 40.23 -15.69
C GLY A 35 -5.57 41.69 -15.57
N PRO A 36 -5.45 42.35 -14.40
CA PRO A 36 -5.80 43.76 -14.24
C PRO A 36 -4.98 44.70 -15.14
N SER A 37 -3.66 44.51 -15.23
CA SER A 37 -2.81 45.36 -16.08
C SER A 37 -3.12 45.17 -17.58
N ALA A 38 -3.50 43.96 -17.98
CA ALA A 38 -3.97 43.69 -19.35
C ALA A 38 -5.28 44.39 -19.68
N LEU A 39 -6.27 44.37 -18.77
CA LEU A 39 -7.57 45.03 -18.98
C LEU A 39 -7.44 46.56 -18.98
N GLU A 40 -6.58 47.12 -18.12
CA GLU A 40 -6.25 48.55 -18.13
C GLU A 40 -5.61 48.95 -19.46
N TYR A 41 -4.64 48.18 -19.96
CA TYR A 41 -3.99 48.43 -21.25
C TYR A 41 -5.00 48.37 -22.41
N LEU A 42 -5.88 47.36 -22.42
CA LEU A 42 -6.93 47.19 -23.42
C LEU A 42 -7.94 48.35 -23.43
N SER A 43 -8.21 48.99 -22.29
CA SER A 43 -9.16 50.11 -22.21
C SER A 43 -8.69 51.34 -23.00
N SER A 44 -7.37 51.54 -23.08
CA SER A 44 -6.76 52.78 -23.61
C SER A 44 -6.02 52.58 -24.93
N ASN A 45 -5.73 51.33 -25.33
CA ASN A 45 -4.93 51.02 -26.53
C ASN A 45 -5.63 50.02 -27.47
N PRO A 46 -5.59 50.21 -28.80
CA PRO A 46 -6.10 49.22 -29.75
C PRO A 46 -5.20 47.98 -29.78
N VAL A 47 -5.81 46.79 -29.76
CA VAL A 47 -5.12 45.50 -29.82
C VAL A 47 -5.87 44.62 -30.82
N ASP A 48 -5.13 43.96 -31.69
CA ASP A 48 -5.67 43.15 -32.77
C ASP A 48 -5.76 41.66 -32.39
N VAL A 49 -4.75 41.15 -31.68
CA VAL A 49 -4.73 39.81 -31.11
C VAL A 49 -4.13 39.85 -29.70
N MET A 50 -4.71 39.14 -28.75
CA MET A 50 -4.19 38.97 -27.40
C MET A 50 -3.75 37.52 -27.17
N LEU A 51 -2.51 37.31 -26.73
CA LEU A 51 -2.00 36.04 -26.21
C LEU A 51 -2.17 36.04 -24.69
N LEU A 52 -2.87 35.07 -24.14
CA LEU A 52 -3.30 35.08 -22.74
C LEU A 52 -2.95 33.78 -22.02
N ASP A 53 -2.11 33.85 -20.99
CA ASP A 53 -1.93 32.72 -20.09
C ASP A 53 -3.22 32.45 -19.30
N VAL A 54 -3.57 31.18 -19.16
CA VAL A 54 -4.72 30.73 -18.38
C VAL A 54 -4.42 30.82 -16.89
N ARG A 55 -3.22 30.44 -16.46
CA ARG A 55 -2.90 30.21 -15.04
C ARG A 55 -2.15 31.39 -14.43
N MET A 56 -2.84 32.51 -14.24
CA MET A 56 -2.27 33.70 -13.60
C MET A 56 -2.80 33.89 -12.16
N PRO A 57 -1.95 34.30 -11.20
CA PRO A 57 -2.36 34.59 -9.83
C PRO A 57 -3.22 35.86 -9.72
N GLY A 58 -4.19 35.83 -8.82
CA GLY A 58 -5.09 36.96 -8.51
C GLY A 58 -6.29 37.09 -9.44
N MET A 59 -6.09 37.09 -10.77
CA MET A 59 -7.17 37.09 -11.75
C MET A 59 -6.91 36.02 -12.81
N ASP A 60 -7.74 34.99 -12.80
CA ASP A 60 -7.67 33.86 -13.72
C ASP A 60 -7.78 34.30 -15.19
N GLY A 61 -7.03 33.67 -16.08
CA GLY A 61 -6.98 34.02 -17.50
C GLY A 61 -8.35 33.91 -18.18
N MET A 62 -9.21 33.01 -17.73
CA MET A 62 -10.58 32.90 -18.26
C MET A 62 -11.49 34.06 -17.82
N GLU A 63 -11.29 34.60 -16.62
CA GLU A 63 -11.95 35.83 -16.17
C GLU A 63 -11.48 37.03 -17.00
N VAL A 64 -10.18 37.11 -17.32
CA VAL A 64 -9.61 38.13 -18.22
C VAL A 64 -10.21 38.04 -19.61
N LEU A 65 -10.31 36.83 -20.19
CA LEU A 65 -10.94 36.59 -21.49
C LEU A 65 -12.38 37.10 -21.52
N ARG A 66 -13.20 36.73 -20.52
CA ARG A 66 -14.61 37.16 -20.43
C ARG A 66 -14.74 38.68 -20.38
N ARG A 67 -13.91 39.35 -19.58
CA ARG A 67 -13.92 40.82 -19.46
C ARG A 67 -13.39 41.50 -20.71
N ALA A 68 -12.30 41.00 -21.30
CA ALA A 68 -11.69 41.54 -22.51
C ALA A 68 -12.65 41.46 -23.72
N LYS A 69 -13.34 40.32 -23.91
CA LYS A 69 -14.37 40.16 -24.95
C LYS A 69 -15.59 41.06 -24.74
N LYS A 70 -15.94 41.38 -23.49
CA LYS A 70 -17.01 42.34 -23.18
C LYS A 70 -16.60 43.79 -23.47
N LEU A 71 -15.33 44.13 -23.23
CA LEU A 71 -14.74 45.44 -23.54
C LEU A 71 -14.53 45.65 -25.05
N LYS A 72 -14.05 44.63 -25.75
CA LYS A 72 -13.77 44.63 -27.20
C LYS A 72 -14.22 43.30 -27.83
N PRO A 73 -15.48 43.22 -28.31
CA PRO A 73 -16.02 42.01 -28.94
C PRO A 73 -15.23 41.52 -30.16
N GLU A 74 -14.59 42.44 -30.88
CA GLU A 74 -13.77 42.20 -32.07
C GLU A 74 -12.32 41.77 -31.78
N LEU A 75 -11.92 41.72 -30.51
CA LEU A 75 -10.60 41.26 -30.10
C LEU A 75 -10.49 39.75 -30.32
N GLU A 76 -9.49 39.31 -31.08
CA GLU A 76 -9.16 37.90 -31.20
C GLU A 76 -8.19 37.50 -30.08
N VAL A 77 -8.47 36.38 -29.41
CA VAL A 77 -7.67 35.93 -28.26
C VAL A 77 -7.10 34.56 -28.56
N VAL A 78 -5.82 34.36 -28.28
CA VAL A 78 -5.10 33.09 -28.35
C VAL A 78 -4.74 32.71 -26.92
N ILE A 79 -5.21 31.54 -26.48
CA ILE A 79 -4.92 31.06 -25.13
C ILE A 79 -3.55 30.39 -25.12
N VAL A 80 -2.71 30.73 -24.14
CA VAL A 80 -1.41 30.09 -23.88
C VAL A 80 -1.55 29.25 -22.62
N THR A 81 -1.22 27.95 -22.67
CA THR A 81 -1.37 27.06 -21.50
C THR A 81 -0.24 26.04 -21.39
N ALA A 82 0.12 25.64 -20.17
CA ALA A 82 1.07 24.56 -19.92
C ALA A 82 0.45 23.15 -20.03
N TYR A 83 -0.88 23.03 -19.98
CA TYR A 83 -1.60 21.78 -20.13
C TYR A 83 -2.91 22.01 -20.90
N ALA A 84 -3.17 21.17 -21.91
CA ALA A 84 -4.48 21.10 -22.55
C ALA A 84 -5.42 20.31 -21.63
N SER A 85 -6.31 21.00 -20.90
CA SER A 85 -7.39 20.38 -20.14
C SER A 85 -8.72 20.53 -20.89
N LEU A 86 -9.64 19.57 -20.70
CA LEU A 86 -10.97 19.58 -21.32
C LEU A 86 -11.79 20.83 -20.90
N GLU A 87 -11.68 21.26 -19.64
CA GLU A 87 -12.34 22.46 -19.09
C GLU A 87 -11.87 23.75 -19.78
N THR A 88 -10.55 23.94 -19.93
CA THR A 88 -9.99 25.12 -20.59
C THR A 88 -10.32 25.14 -22.09
N ALA A 89 -10.37 23.97 -22.75
CA ALA A 89 -10.78 23.86 -24.15
C ALA A 89 -12.28 24.14 -24.35
N GLN A 90 -13.13 23.69 -23.42
CA GLN A 90 -14.58 23.84 -23.51
C GLN A 90 -15.05 25.28 -23.26
N GLU A 91 -14.47 25.98 -22.29
CA GLU A 91 -14.73 27.41 -22.08
C GLU A 91 -14.17 28.30 -23.20
N ALA A 92 -13.03 27.92 -23.79
CA ALA A 92 -12.44 28.60 -24.94
C ALA A 92 -13.33 28.52 -26.21
N ILE A 93 -13.97 27.35 -26.43
CA ILE A 93 -14.97 27.16 -27.50
C ILE A 93 -16.19 28.05 -27.25
N ASN A 94 -16.68 28.10 -26.00
CA ASN A 94 -17.84 28.93 -25.62
C ASN A 94 -17.59 30.45 -25.78
N HIS A 95 -16.34 30.90 -25.75
CA HIS A 95 -15.95 32.30 -25.88
C HIS A 95 -15.30 32.66 -27.22
N GLU A 96 -15.39 31.77 -28.21
CA GLU A 96 -14.94 32.00 -29.60
C GLU A 96 -13.50 32.53 -29.71
N VAL A 97 -12.54 31.90 -29.02
CA VAL A 97 -11.12 32.25 -29.13
C VAL A 97 -10.53 31.85 -30.49
N ALA A 98 -9.49 32.55 -30.94
CA ALA A 98 -8.85 32.36 -32.23
C ALA A 98 -8.00 31.09 -32.33
N GLY A 99 -7.49 30.61 -31.20
CA GLY A 99 -6.66 29.42 -31.12
C GLY A 99 -6.06 29.20 -29.74
N TYR A 100 -5.29 28.14 -29.60
CA TYR A 100 -4.51 27.83 -28.40
C TYR A 100 -3.04 27.60 -28.76
N LEU A 101 -2.17 27.81 -27.78
CA LEU A 101 -0.74 27.59 -27.84
C LEU A 101 -0.32 26.85 -26.58
N ILE A 102 0.32 25.69 -26.73
CA ILE A 102 0.71 24.83 -25.60
C ILE A 102 2.19 25.05 -25.30
N LYS A 103 2.56 25.32 -24.04
CA LYS A 103 3.95 25.39 -23.58
C LYS A 103 4.51 23.95 -23.44
N PRO A 104 5.74 23.65 -23.90
CA PRO A 104 6.65 24.52 -24.63
C PRO A 104 6.27 24.67 -26.10
N PHE A 105 6.37 25.88 -26.64
CA PHE A 105 6.03 26.21 -28.04
C PHE A 105 7.24 26.67 -28.85
N GLY A 106 7.23 26.37 -30.14
CA GLY A 106 8.22 26.83 -31.11
C GLY A 106 7.94 28.22 -31.67
N LYS A 107 8.95 28.84 -32.30
CA LYS A 107 8.80 30.15 -32.98
C LYS A 107 7.71 30.13 -34.06
N GLU A 108 7.65 29.06 -34.85
CA GLU A 108 6.72 28.92 -35.98
C GLU A 108 5.27 28.78 -35.50
N GLU A 109 5.04 28.00 -34.44
CA GLU A 109 3.71 27.80 -33.83
C GLU A 109 3.13 29.11 -33.27
N VAL A 110 3.96 29.93 -32.63
CA VAL A 110 3.57 31.26 -32.12
C VAL A 110 3.15 32.18 -33.27
N LEU A 111 3.93 32.21 -34.35
CA LEU A 111 3.64 33.04 -35.52
C LEU A 111 2.39 32.57 -36.27
N GLU A 112 2.19 31.25 -36.38
CA GLU A 112 1.01 30.67 -37.00
C GLU A 112 -0.25 30.94 -36.18
N ALA A 113 -0.20 30.81 -34.86
CA ALA A 113 -1.33 31.08 -33.98
C ALA A 113 -1.77 32.56 -34.07
N VAL A 114 -0.82 33.50 -34.10
CA VAL A 114 -1.11 34.93 -34.29
C VAL A 114 -1.61 35.22 -35.71
N ALA A 115 -1.02 34.61 -36.73
CA ALA A 115 -1.47 34.77 -38.11
C ALA A 115 -2.91 34.25 -38.31
N LYS A 116 -3.27 33.15 -37.66
CA LYS A 116 -4.62 32.58 -37.66
C LYS A 116 -5.61 33.54 -36.98
N GLY A 117 -5.25 34.13 -35.84
CA GLY A 117 -6.04 35.18 -35.19
C GLY A 117 -6.26 36.40 -36.08
N LEU A 118 -5.22 36.87 -36.76
CA LEU A 118 -5.33 37.99 -37.70
C LEU A 118 -6.19 37.66 -38.93
N ARG A 119 -6.08 36.44 -39.49
CA ARG A 119 -6.93 35.98 -40.60
C ARG A 119 -8.40 35.88 -40.20
N ARG A 120 -8.69 35.40 -38.98
CA ARG A 120 -10.05 35.34 -38.44
C ARG A 120 -10.64 36.73 -38.25
N ARG A 121 -9.83 37.68 -37.76
CA ARG A 121 -10.22 39.09 -37.65
C ARG A 121 -10.47 39.74 -39.02
N ALA A 122 -9.66 39.42 -40.02
CA ALA A 122 -9.85 39.87 -41.40
C ALA A 122 -11.12 39.26 -42.03
N GLY A 123 -11.35 37.95 -41.85
CA GLY A 123 -12.53 37.24 -42.37
C GLY A 123 -13.85 37.63 -41.71
N ARG A 124 -13.83 38.19 -40.50
CA ARG A 124 -15.01 38.80 -39.86
C ARG A 124 -15.40 40.17 -40.45
N LYS A 125 -14.49 40.85 -41.16
CA LYS A 125 -14.76 42.14 -41.80
C LYS A 125 -15.43 42.04 -43.18
N GLU A 126 -15.41 40.90 -43.86
CA GLU A 126 -15.80 40.81 -45.28
C GLU A 126 -17.14 40.13 -45.68
N PRO A 127 -17.98 39.48 -44.85
CA PRO A 127 -19.21 38.87 -45.38
C PRO A 127 -20.44 39.81 -45.43
N LYS A 128 -20.47 40.90 -44.66
CA LYS A 128 -21.71 41.71 -44.50
C LYS A 128 -21.92 42.76 -45.59
N GLU A 129 -20.86 43.34 -46.16
CA GLU A 129 -21.00 44.40 -47.16
C GLU A 129 -21.22 43.86 -48.58
N GLU A 130 -20.62 42.72 -48.92
CA GLU A 130 -20.78 42.07 -50.22
C GLU A 130 -22.14 41.37 -50.35
N VAL A 131 -22.60 40.68 -49.29
CA VAL A 131 -23.95 40.11 -49.22
C VAL A 131 -25.02 41.21 -49.18
N ARG A 132 -24.77 42.35 -48.51
CA ARG A 132 -25.70 43.48 -48.52
C ARG A 132 -25.75 44.19 -49.89
N ARG A 133 -24.61 44.34 -50.59
CA ARG A 133 -24.57 44.80 -52.00
C ARG A 133 -25.36 43.88 -52.92
N LEU A 134 -25.19 42.56 -52.78
CA LEU A 134 -25.91 41.56 -53.58
C LEU A 134 -27.41 41.56 -53.27
N VAL A 135 -27.81 41.72 -52.00
CA VAL A 135 -29.23 41.82 -51.60
C VAL A 135 -29.85 43.16 -52.02
N GLU A 136 -29.12 44.26 -52.02
CA GLU A 136 -29.57 45.56 -52.55
C GLU A 136 -29.67 45.55 -54.08
N GLN A 137 -28.75 44.87 -54.80
CA GLN A 137 -28.88 44.59 -56.23
C GLN A 137 -30.07 43.67 -56.54
N MET A 138 -30.34 42.68 -55.70
CA MET A 138 -31.48 41.78 -55.85
C MET A 138 -32.80 42.53 -55.63
N ARG A 139 -32.86 43.46 -54.67
CA ARG A 139 -34.04 44.31 -54.42
C ARG A 139 -34.30 45.32 -55.53
N SER A 140 -33.26 45.86 -56.18
CA SER A 140 -33.42 46.75 -57.33
C SER A 140 -33.91 46.02 -58.59
N LEU A 141 -33.60 44.73 -58.72
CA LEU A 141 -34.08 43.88 -59.82
C LEU A 141 -35.51 43.34 -59.61
N THR A 142 -36.00 43.24 -58.37
CA THR A 142 -37.36 42.76 -58.06
C THR A 142 -38.49 43.78 -58.25
N LYS A 143 -38.22 44.99 -58.76
CA LYS A 143 -39.26 46.03 -58.98
C LYS A 143 -39.95 46.01 -60.34
N VAL A 144 -39.73 44.99 -61.18
CA VAL A 144 -40.52 44.78 -62.40
C VAL A 144 -41.30 43.48 -62.29
N SER A 145 -42.61 43.64 -62.12
CA SER A 145 -43.63 42.61 -62.13
C SER A 145 -43.69 41.90 -63.49
N SER A 146 -43.32 40.61 -63.54
CA SER A 146 -44.00 39.52 -64.27
C SER A 146 -43.13 38.26 -64.24
N LYS A 147 -43.74 37.08 -64.05
CA LYS A 147 -43.08 35.79 -64.32
C LYS A 147 -42.49 35.85 -65.74
N PRO A 148 -41.23 35.44 -65.99
CA PRO A 148 -40.73 35.36 -67.35
C PRO A 148 -41.60 34.37 -68.13
N GLY A 149 -42.29 34.85 -69.17
CA GLY A 149 -43.08 34.02 -70.08
C GLY A 149 -42.18 32.97 -70.74
N MET A 150 -42.76 31.81 -71.11
CA MET A 150 -41.97 30.78 -71.78
C MET A 150 -41.43 31.32 -73.12
N PRO A 151 -40.19 30.98 -73.53
CA PRO A 151 -39.63 31.38 -74.84
C PRO A 151 -40.60 31.15 -76.01
N SER A 152 -41.36 30.06 -75.96
CA SER A 152 -42.39 29.70 -76.94
C SER A 152 -43.59 30.65 -77.00
N GLU A 153 -43.95 31.30 -75.89
CA GLU A 153 -45.07 32.25 -75.83
C GLU A 153 -44.67 33.58 -76.46
N ALA A 154 -43.50 34.13 -76.10
CA ALA A 154 -42.96 35.34 -76.70
C ALA A 154 -42.73 35.18 -78.22
N LEU A 155 -42.24 34.01 -78.65
CA LEU A 155 -42.03 33.69 -80.05
C LEU A 155 -43.35 33.66 -80.85
N ARG A 156 -44.41 33.08 -80.26
CA ARG A 156 -45.76 32.98 -80.86
C ARG A 156 -46.48 34.34 -80.87
N GLU A 157 -46.33 35.13 -79.82
CA GLU A 157 -46.91 36.48 -79.72
C GLU A 157 -46.27 37.44 -80.75
N ALA A 158 -44.95 37.37 -80.90
CA ALA A 158 -44.22 38.08 -81.94
C ALA A 158 -44.73 37.70 -83.34
N ALA A 159 -44.89 36.40 -83.62
CA ALA A 159 -45.38 35.91 -84.90
C ALA A 159 -46.78 36.43 -85.24
N ARG A 160 -47.69 36.48 -84.27
CA ARG A 160 -49.04 37.07 -84.45
C ARG A 160 -48.98 38.56 -84.73
N SER A 161 -48.10 39.29 -84.05
CA SER A 161 -47.98 40.75 -84.16
C SER A 161 -47.52 41.19 -85.55
N VAL A 162 -46.64 40.40 -86.18
CA VAL A 162 -46.14 40.66 -87.55
C VAL A 162 -46.82 39.81 -88.62
N LYS A 163 -47.86 39.04 -88.25
CA LYS A 163 -48.60 38.11 -89.13
C LYS A 163 -47.69 37.13 -89.90
N ALA A 164 -46.68 36.57 -89.23
CA ALA A 164 -45.81 35.55 -89.80
C ALA A 164 -46.55 34.21 -89.96
N ASP A 165 -46.30 33.51 -91.08
CA ASP A 165 -46.86 32.18 -91.38
C ASP A 165 -46.15 31.05 -90.62
N GLY A 166 -44.93 31.31 -90.14
CA GLY A 166 -44.16 30.38 -89.33
C GLY A 166 -43.17 31.11 -88.41
N TYR A 167 -42.77 30.44 -87.33
CA TYR A 167 -41.82 30.96 -86.35
C TYR A 167 -41.04 29.83 -85.68
N ALA A 168 -39.76 30.02 -85.39
CA ALA A 168 -38.96 29.05 -84.63
C ALA A 168 -37.82 29.74 -83.87
N PHE A 169 -37.30 29.11 -82.83
CA PHE A 169 -35.99 29.45 -82.28
C PHE A 169 -35.10 28.21 -82.23
N TYR A 170 -33.80 28.43 -82.28
CA TYR A 170 -32.78 27.40 -82.15
C TYR A 170 -31.64 27.88 -81.26
N ILE A 171 -31.27 27.10 -80.23
CA ILE A 171 -30.15 27.36 -79.32
C ILE A 171 -29.11 26.28 -79.57
N TRP A 172 -27.93 26.65 -80.09
CA TRP A 172 -26.87 25.68 -80.42
C TRP A 172 -25.87 25.44 -79.29
N LYS A 173 -25.88 26.24 -78.21
CA LYS A 173 -24.95 26.09 -77.08
C LYS A 173 -25.58 26.35 -75.70
N PRO A 174 -25.45 25.43 -74.72
CA PRO A 174 -25.10 24.00 -74.82
C PRO A 174 -26.30 23.08 -75.13
N GLU A 175 -27.54 23.57 -75.16
CA GLU A 175 -28.73 22.70 -75.09
C GLU A 175 -29.21 22.08 -76.42
N GLN A 176 -28.73 22.53 -77.59
CA GLN A 176 -29.23 22.11 -78.91
C GLN A 176 -30.78 22.07 -79.01
N GLU A 177 -31.42 23.07 -78.40
CA GLU A 177 -32.87 23.16 -78.26
C GLU A 177 -33.48 23.84 -79.49
N PHE A 178 -34.45 23.19 -80.12
CA PHE A 178 -35.21 23.72 -81.25
C PHE A 178 -36.70 23.68 -80.92
N GLN A 179 -37.40 24.81 -81.08
CA GLN A 179 -38.84 24.88 -80.90
C GLN A 179 -39.46 25.91 -81.84
N GLY A 180 -40.57 25.55 -82.49
CA GLY A 180 -41.22 26.41 -83.47
C GLY A 180 -42.39 25.73 -84.18
N GLU A 181 -43.11 26.50 -85.00
CA GLU A 181 -44.23 26.07 -85.82
C GLU A 181 -44.04 26.59 -87.25
N GLY A 182 -44.16 25.72 -88.25
CA GLY A 182 -44.04 26.07 -89.66
C GLY A 182 -42.60 26.24 -90.20
N VAL A 183 -41.66 26.76 -89.41
CA VAL A 183 -40.24 26.92 -89.82
C VAL A 183 -39.44 25.64 -89.57
N PRO A 184 -38.70 25.10 -90.56
CA PRO A 184 -37.91 23.87 -90.37
C PRO A 184 -36.62 24.12 -89.58
N ARG A 185 -36.19 23.10 -88.82
CA ARG A 185 -34.94 23.12 -88.05
C ARG A 185 -33.70 23.37 -88.93
N SER A 186 -33.69 22.83 -90.14
CA SER A 186 -32.60 23.01 -91.10
C SER A 186 -32.38 24.48 -91.48
N LEU A 187 -33.42 25.31 -91.53
CA LEU A 187 -33.29 26.76 -91.76
C LEU A 187 -32.63 27.44 -90.55
N ALA A 188 -33.03 27.08 -89.33
CA ALA A 188 -32.45 27.64 -88.11
C ALA A 188 -30.97 27.28 -87.92
N GLU A 189 -30.59 26.04 -88.25
CA GLU A 189 -29.20 25.59 -88.24
C GLU A 189 -28.35 26.26 -89.32
N ALA A 190 -28.90 26.46 -90.52
CA ALA A 190 -28.19 27.14 -91.60
C ALA A 190 -27.92 28.62 -91.27
N VAL A 191 -28.85 29.29 -90.57
CA VAL A 191 -28.65 30.67 -90.10
C VAL A 191 -27.63 30.73 -88.95
N ALA A 192 -27.57 29.71 -88.09
CA ALA A 192 -26.60 29.65 -86.98
C ALA A 192 -25.13 29.73 -87.44
N GLY A 193 -24.81 29.26 -88.65
CA GLY A 193 -23.47 29.31 -89.24
C GLY A 193 -23.18 30.51 -90.16
N SER A 194 -24.10 31.46 -90.24
CA SER A 194 -24.06 32.57 -91.21
C SER A 194 -23.57 33.90 -90.61
N PRO A 195 -22.90 34.78 -91.38
CA PRO A 195 -22.58 36.16 -90.94
C PRO A 195 -23.81 37.03 -90.66
N LEU A 196 -25.03 36.57 -90.97
CA LEU A 196 -26.32 37.25 -90.72
C LEU A 196 -26.64 37.47 -89.23
N LEU A 197 -25.83 36.95 -88.31
CA LEU A 197 -26.00 37.11 -86.86
C LEU A 197 -25.23 38.30 -86.26
N GLN A 198 -24.55 39.11 -87.09
CA GLN A 198 -23.84 40.31 -86.63
C GLN A 198 -24.78 41.50 -86.39
N GLU A 199 -25.84 41.61 -87.19
CA GLU A 199 -26.85 42.67 -87.07
C GLU A 199 -27.92 42.34 -86.01
N PRO A 200 -28.67 43.34 -85.49
CA PRO A 200 -29.75 43.12 -84.51
C PRO A 200 -30.88 42.22 -85.05
N TRP A 201 -31.07 42.24 -86.37
CA TRP A 201 -31.92 41.33 -87.12
C TRP A 201 -31.44 41.33 -88.59
N SER A 202 -31.82 40.31 -89.37
CA SER A 202 -31.50 40.22 -90.80
C SER A 202 -32.66 39.61 -91.57
N SER A 203 -32.94 40.13 -92.76
CA SER A 203 -33.93 39.56 -93.68
C SER A 203 -33.29 38.51 -94.59
N LEU A 204 -34.00 37.42 -94.82
CA LEU A 204 -33.63 36.30 -95.67
C LEU A 204 -34.69 36.16 -96.76
N ASP A 205 -34.30 36.31 -98.00
CA ASP A 205 -35.20 36.13 -99.13
C ASP A 205 -34.98 34.76 -99.81
N SER A 206 -36.05 34.24 -100.38
CA SER A 206 -36.07 33.00 -101.17
C SER A 206 -35.11 32.99 -102.37
N ASP A 207 -34.65 34.16 -102.83
CA ASP A 207 -33.66 34.31 -103.90
C ASP A 207 -32.22 34.43 -103.38
N GLY A 208 -32.02 34.40 -102.06
CA GLY A 208 -30.75 34.62 -101.38
C GLY A 208 -29.87 33.37 -101.18
N PRO A 209 -28.73 33.51 -100.47
CA PRO A 209 -27.74 32.44 -100.29
C PRO A 209 -28.25 31.22 -99.50
N LEU A 210 -29.36 31.34 -98.78
CA LEU A 210 -29.99 30.26 -97.99
C LEU A 210 -31.26 29.68 -98.66
N LYS A 211 -31.48 29.93 -99.96
CA LYS A 211 -32.69 29.49 -100.70
C LYS A 211 -33.05 28.01 -100.55
N GLU A 212 -32.05 27.12 -100.46
CA GLU A 212 -32.26 25.67 -100.33
C GLU A 212 -32.91 25.29 -98.99
N HIS A 213 -32.80 26.14 -97.97
CA HIS A 213 -33.33 25.92 -96.63
C HIS A 213 -34.67 26.65 -96.38
N MET A 214 -35.09 27.54 -97.30
CA MET A 214 -36.30 28.36 -97.13
C MET A 214 -37.61 27.57 -97.19
N ALA A 215 -37.60 26.31 -97.63
CA ALA A 215 -38.71 25.35 -97.51
C ALA A 215 -40.13 25.88 -97.84
N GLY A 216 -40.25 26.69 -98.91
CA GLY A 216 -41.53 27.24 -99.38
C GLY A 216 -41.91 28.61 -98.76
N PHE A 217 -41.06 29.20 -97.92
CA PHE A 217 -41.19 30.57 -97.46
C PHE A 217 -40.53 31.56 -98.45
N GLY A 218 -41.20 32.67 -98.75
CA GLY A 218 -40.71 33.72 -99.64
C GLY A 218 -39.71 34.65 -98.97
N THR A 219 -39.93 34.95 -97.68
CA THR A 219 -39.05 35.78 -96.83
C THR A 219 -39.06 35.27 -95.38
N ALA A 220 -37.93 35.37 -94.68
CA ALA A 220 -37.81 35.14 -93.24
C ALA A 220 -36.94 36.21 -92.57
N ILE A 221 -37.20 36.53 -91.31
CA ILE A 221 -36.37 37.41 -90.48
C ILE A 221 -35.67 36.57 -89.43
N SER A 222 -34.36 36.73 -89.30
CA SER A 222 -33.55 36.15 -88.24
C SER A 222 -33.14 37.20 -87.22
N VAL A 223 -33.29 36.86 -85.94
CA VAL A 223 -32.85 37.67 -84.80
C VAL A 223 -31.87 36.84 -83.97
N PRO A 224 -30.61 37.28 -83.78
CA PRO A 224 -29.66 36.59 -82.91
C PRO A 224 -30.11 36.66 -81.44
N LEU A 225 -30.11 35.51 -80.76
CA LEU A 225 -30.37 35.40 -79.32
C LEU A 225 -29.03 35.47 -78.57
N ARG A 226 -28.92 36.44 -77.65
CA ARG A 226 -27.65 36.77 -76.97
C ARG A 226 -27.74 36.61 -75.46
N VAL A 227 -26.84 35.82 -74.88
CA VAL A 227 -26.69 35.69 -73.41
C VAL A 227 -25.28 36.13 -73.04
N GLY A 228 -25.16 37.14 -72.16
CA GLY A 228 -23.85 37.68 -71.77
C GLY A 228 -23.05 38.33 -72.91
N GLY A 229 -23.72 38.73 -74.01
CA GLY A 229 -23.08 39.32 -75.21
C GLY A 229 -22.75 38.31 -76.30
N GLU A 230 -22.69 37.00 -75.98
CA GLU A 230 -22.46 35.93 -76.95
C GLU A 230 -23.77 35.48 -77.61
N VAL A 231 -23.73 35.24 -78.93
CA VAL A 231 -24.86 34.67 -79.66
C VAL A 231 -24.93 33.17 -79.37
N CYS A 232 -25.95 32.75 -78.63
CA CYS A 232 -26.17 31.35 -78.26
C CYS A 232 -27.29 30.67 -79.07
N GLY A 233 -28.06 31.46 -79.82
CA GLY A 233 -29.20 30.99 -80.59
C GLY A 233 -29.67 31.99 -81.65
N VAL A 234 -30.70 31.61 -82.40
CA VAL A 234 -31.40 32.46 -83.36
C VAL A 234 -32.90 32.25 -83.23
N ALA A 235 -33.68 33.33 -83.33
CA ALA A 235 -35.12 33.30 -83.52
C ALA A 235 -35.46 33.69 -84.96
N LEU A 236 -36.43 32.99 -85.55
CA LEU A 236 -36.84 33.11 -86.94
C LEU A 236 -38.35 33.32 -87.02
N TRP A 237 -38.77 34.22 -87.93
CA TRP A 237 -40.16 34.40 -88.34
C TRP A 237 -40.23 34.42 -89.86
N ALA A 238 -41.15 33.69 -90.47
CA ALA A 238 -41.18 33.46 -91.92
C ALA A 238 -42.57 33.65 -92.53
N TRP A 239 -42.61 34.07 -93.80
CA TRP A 239 -43.83 34.32 -94.59
C TRP A 239 -43.78 33.53 -95.91
N LYS A 240 -44.91 32.98 -96.35
CA LYS A 240 -45.00 32.16 -97.58
C LYS A 240 -44.85 32.99 -98.85
N GLY A 241 -45.23 34.26 -98.83
CA GLY A 241 -45.04 35.22 -99.93
C GLY A 241 -43.76 36.06 -99.78
N LYS A 242 -43.42 36.85 -100.82
CA LYS A 242 -42.39 37.89 -100.70
C LYS A 242 -42.89 38.98 -99.75
N HIS A 243 -42.21 39.17 -98.64
CA HIS A 243 -42.51 40.19 -97.63
C HIS A 243 -41.32 41.15 -97.54
N SER A 244 -41.56 42.46 -97.61
CA SER A 244 -40.50 43.47 -97.41
C SER A 244 -40.64 44.04 -96.01
N PRO A 245 -39.90 43.53 -95.01
CA PRO A 245 -40.09 43.95 -93.63
C PRO A 245 -39.67 45.40 -93.44
N SER A 246 -40.50 46.16 -92.74
CA SER A 246 -40.18 47.52 -92.30
C SER A 246 -39.16 47.50 -91.16
N THR A 247 -38.40 48.58 -90.99
CA THR A 247 -37.46 48.74 -89.87
C THR A 247 -38.17 48.58 -88.52
N ALA A 248 -39.41 49.08 -88.40
CA ALA A 248 -40.21 48.95 -87.19
C ALA A 248 -40.60 47.49 -86.86
N GLU A 249 -40.88 46.66 -87.87
CA GLU A 249 -41.15 45.22 -87.67
C GLU A 249 -39.88 44.47 -87.25
N GLY A 250 -38.74 44.78 -87.87
CA GLY A 250 -37.45 44.21 -87.50
C GLY A 250 -37.04 44.56 -86.06
N ASP A 251 -37.18 45.83 -85.66
CA ASP A 251 -36.87 46.29 -84.30
C ASP A 251 -37.82 45.69 -83.25
N LEU A 252 -39.10 45.50 -83.61
CA LEU A 252 -40.08 44.81 -82.75
C LEU A 252 -39.67 43.34 -82.52
N LEU A 253 -39.32 42.61 -83.58
CA LEU A 253 -38.86 41.22 -83.47
C LEU A 253 -37.53 41.11 -82.72
N ALA A 254 -36.63 42.09 -82.88
CA ALA A 254 -35.39 42.18 -82.11
C ALA A 254 -35.68 42.36 -80.60
N ALA A 255 -36.67 43.17 -80.24
CA ALA A 255 -37.11 43.32 -78.84
C ALA A 255 -37.67 42.01 -78.25
N PHE A 256 -38.48 41.26 -79.02
CA PHE A 256 -38.93 39.92 -78.63
C PHE A 256 -37.78 38.91 -78.52
N GLY A 257 -36.79 38.98 -79.42
CA GLY A 257 -35.54 38.21 -79.30
C GLY A 257 -34.76 38.52 -78.02
N GLY A 258 -34.78 39.79 -77.58
CA GLY A 258 -34.25 40.21 -76.27
C GLY A 258 -34.97 39.57 -75.09
N GLN A 259 -36.31 39.47 -75.13
CA GLN A 259 -37.09 38.79 -74.09
C GLN A 259 -36.82 37.27 -74.06
N ILE A 260 -36.74 36.64 -75.23
CA ILE A 260 -36.39 35.21 -75.35
C ILE A 260 -34.99 34.96 -74.77
N SER A 261 -34.03 35.82 -75.09
CA SER A 261 -32.66 35.76 -74.57
C SER A 261 -32.61 35.87 -73.03
N LEU A 262 -33.43 36.75 -72.44
CA LEU A 262 -33.53 36.92 -70.99
C LEU A 262 -34.09 35.67 -70.31
N SER A 263 -35.13 35.04 -70.87
CA SER A 263 -35.73 33.81 -70.35
C SER A 263 -34.76 32.62 -70.41
N ILE A 264 -33.93 32.52 -71.46
CA ILE A 264 -32.89 31.49 -71.58
C ILE A 264 -31.81 31.67 -70.50
N ASN A 265 -31.34 32.91 -70.29
CA ASN A 265 -30.35 33.20 -69.26
C ASN A 265 -30.87 32.86 -67.85
N TYR A 266 -32.14 33.17 -67.57
CA TYR A 266 -32.77 32.89 -66.28
C TYR A 266 -32.83 31.37 -65.98
N ARG A 267 -33.14 30.53 -66.98
CA ARG A 267 -33.14 29.06 -66.82
C ARG A 267 -31.75 28.49 -66.54
N LYS A 268 -30.71 28.99 -67.23
CA LYS A 268 -29.31 28.57 -66.98
C LYS A 268 -28.88 28.89 -65.55
N MET A 269 -29.13 30.13 -65.11
CA MET A 269 -28.81 30.55 -63.74
C MET A 269 -29.53 29.71 -62.69
N TYR A 270 -30.81 29.36 -62.89
CA TYR A 270 -31.58 28.58 -61.93
C TYR A 270 -31.07 27.12 -61.80
N ARG A 271 -30.72 26.47 -62.91
CA ARG A 271 -30.14 25.11 -62.89
C ARG A 271 -28.77 25.09 -62.20
N GLU A 272 -27.93 26.09 -62.47
CA GLU A 272 -26.62 26.18 -61.82
C GLU A 272 -26.76 26.47 -60.32
N LEU A 273 -27.73 27.30 -59.94
CA LEU A 273 -28.08 27.53 -58.54
C LEU A 273 -28.54 26.24 -57.86
N GLU A 274 -29.47 25.48 -58.45
CA GLU A 274 -29.92 24.19 -57.89
C GLU A 274 -28.77 23.18 -57.72
N ARG A 275 -27.82 23.14 -58.66
CA ARG A 275 -26.63 22.28 -58.56
C ARG A 275 -25.74 22.71 -57.39
N ARG A 276 -25.44 24.01 -57.29
CA ARG A 276 -24.62 24.57 -56.19
C ARG A 276 -25.31 24.42 -54.84
N THR A 277 -26.63 24.57 -54.76
CA THR A 277 -27.40 24.38 -53.53
C THR A 277 -27.35 22.93 -53.07
N ARG A 278 -27.47 21.95 -53.98
CA ARG A 278 -27.32 20.52 -53.64
C ARG A 278 -25.91 20.19 -53.15
N GLU A 279 -24.88 20.72 -53.81
CA GLU A 279 -23.49 20.52 -53.39
C GLU A 279 -23.20 21.14 -52.03
N LEU A 280 -23.65 22.37 -51.78
CA LEU A 280 -23.54 23.04 -50.49
C LEU A 280 -24.29 22.29 -49.39
N HIS A 281 -25.52 21.81 -49.67
CA HIS A 281 -26.29 21.02 -48.72
C HIS A 281 -25.56 19.73 -48.33
N ARG A 282 -24.96 19.03 -49.31
CA ARG A 282 -24.15 17.82 -49.06
C ARG A 282 -22.92 18.13 -48.20
N ARG A 283 -22.19 19.21 -48.49
CA ARG A 283 -21.04 19.64 -47.67
C ARG A 283 -21.43 20.01 -46.24
N VAL A 284 -22.58 20.66 -46.05
CA VAL A 284 -23.08 20.98 -44.70
C VAL A 284 -23.39 19.70 -43.92
N LEU A 285 -24.01 18.71 -44.55
CA LEU A 285 -24.25 17.39 -43.94
C LEU A 285 -22.94 16.68 -43.57
N GLN A 286 -21.93 16.72 -44.43
CA GLN A 286 -20.60 16.15 -44.14
C GLN A 286 -19.92 16.83 -42.94
N LEU A 287 -19.99 18.17 -42.85
CA LEU A 287 -19.44 18.92 -41.72
C LEU A 287 -20.18 18.64 -40.41
N ASP A 288 -21.51 18.53 -40.46
CA ASP A 288 -22.31 18.19 -39.27
C ASP A 288 -22.04 16.75 -38.81
N LEU A 289 -21.82 15.83 -39.75
CA LEU A 289 -21.43 14.45 -39.45
C LEU A 289 -20.05 14.38 -38.78
N LEU A 290 -19.06 15.11 -39.31
CA LEU A 290 -17.74 15.23 -38.67
C LEU A 290 -17.84 15.78 -37.25
N ARG A 291 -18.64 16.84 -37.06
CA ARG A 291 -18.84 17.44 -35.74
C ARG A 291 -19.50 16.46 -34.77
N THR A 292 -20.53 15.75 -35.22
CA THR A 292 -21.27 14.79 -34.39
C THR A 292 -20.39 13.61 -33.98
N ILE A 293 -19.62 13.05 -34.92
CA ILE A 293 -18.69 11.95 -34.64
C ILE A 293 -17.54 12.42 -33.74
N SER A 294 -16.96 13.61 -33.99
CA SER A 294 -15.94 14.19 -33.11
C SER A 294 -16.46 14.34 -31.68
N THR A 295 -17.72 14.74 -31.53
CA THR A 295 -18.37 14.87 -30.21
C THR A 295 -18.60 13.52 -29.56
N ALA A 296 -19.05 12.50 -30.30
CA ALA A 296 -19.23 11.14 -29.81
C ALA A 296 -17.90 10.55 -29.28
N VAL A 297 -16.82 10.73 -30.04
CA VAL A 297 -15.45 10.31 -29.66
C VAL A 297 -14.96 10.99 -28.38
N LEU A 298 -15.28 12.27 -28.18
CA LEU A 298 -14.86 13.01 -26.98
C LEU A 298 -15.73 12.75 -25.74
N ARG A 299 -16.98 12.28 -25.94
CA ARG A 299 -17.96 12.13 -24.86
C ARG A 299 -17.80 10.83 -24.09
N HIS A 300 -17.32 9.77 -24.75
CA HIS A 300 -17.24 8.43 -24.20
C HIS A 300 -15.80 7.97 -24.05
N LEU A 301 -15.51 7.24 -22.98
CA LEU A 301 -14.20 6.58 -22.76
C LEU A 301 -14.26 5.07 -23.05
N ASP A 302 -15.48 4.55 -23.27
CA ASP A 302 -15.73 3.15 -23.60
C ASP A 302 -15.70 2.96 -25.11
N LEU A 303 -14.84 2.05 -25.57
CA LEU A 303 -14.58 1.85 -26.99
C LEU A 303 -15.80 1.33 -27.74
N GLU A 304 -16.55 0.39 -27.16
CA GLU A 304 -17.74 -0.18 -27.83
C GLU A 304 -18.81 0.88 -28.05
N THR A 305 -19.03 1.74 -27.05
CA THR A 305 -19.98 2.85 -27.13
C THR A 305 -19.59 3.84 -28.23
N ILE A 306 -18.29 4.21 -28.30
CA ILE A 306 -17.78 5.11 -29.35
C ILE A 306 -18.03 4.49 -30.73
N LEU A 307 -17.60 3.24 -30.95
CA LEU A 307 -17.69 2.59 -32.26
C LEU A 307 -19.15 2.43 -32.73
N ARG A 308 -20.07 2.14 -31.79
CA ARG A 308 -21.51 2.08 -32.08
C ARG A 308 -22.06 3.43 -32.49
N GLU A 309 -21.82 4.49 -31.70
CA GLU A 309 -22.31 5.84 -32.02
C GLU A 309 -21.74 6.35 -33.35
N VAL A 310 -20.47 6.09 -33.64
CA VAL A 310 -19.88 6.46 -34.95
C VAL A 310 -20.60 5.74 -36.08
N SER A 311 -20.85 4.44 -35.95
CA SER A 311 -21.56 3.65 -36.95
C SER A 311 -23.01 4.14 -37.15
N GLU A 312 -23.73 4.43 -36.07
CA GLU A 312 -25.10 4.95 -36.10
C GLU A 312 -25.19 6.33 -36.76
N ASN A 313 -24.26 7.25 -36.44
CA ASN A 313 -24.23 8.57 -37.05
C ASN A 313 -23.93 8.51 -38.55
N LEU A 314 -23.01 7.64 -38.97
CA LEU A 314 -22.70 7.41 -40.38
C LEU A 314 -23.91 6.89 -41.15
N MET A 315 -24.67 5.96 -40.57
CA MET A 315 -25.91 5.43 -41.16
C MET A 315 -27.05 6.46 -41.18
N ALA A 316 -27.15 7.32 -40.17
CA ALA A 316 -28.18 8.37 -40.11
C ALA A 316 -27.91 9.52 -41.11
N GLY A 317 -26.66 9.68 -41.55
CA GLY A 317 -26.22 10.78 -42.41
C GLY A 317 -26.24 10.45 -43.90
N LEU A 318 -25.27 9.65 -44.35
CA LEU A 318 -24.91 9.54 -45.78
C LEU A 318 -24.86 8.10 -46.32
N TYR A 319 -24.88 7.08 -45.45
CA TYR A 319 -24.59 5.70 -45.83
C TYR A 319 -25.73 4.75 -45.45
N GLU A 320 -25.96 3.70 -46.25
CA GLU A 320 -26.98 2.67 -45.98
C GLU A 320 -26.54 1.73 -44.85
N GLU A 321 -25.25 1.37 -44.86
CA GLU A 321 -24.61 0.58 -43.82
C GLU A 321 -23.29 1.24 -43.44
N ALA A 322 -22.97 1.25 -42.15
CA ALA A 322 -21.65 1.64 -41.66
C ALA A 322 -21.25 0.77 -40.47
N ARG A 323 -20.01 0.28 -40.47
CA ARG A 323 -19.46 -0.51 -39.36
C ARG A 323 -17.97 -0.29 -39.19
N VAL A 324 -17.52 -0.28 -37.94
CA VAL A 324 -16.10 -0.33 -37.60
C VAL A 324 -15.75 -1.75 -37.17
N VAL A 325 -14.74 -2.34 -37.83
CA VAL A 325 -14.26 -3.69 -37.54
C VAL A 325 -12.82 -3.59 -37.05
N LEU A 326 -12.54 -4.07 -35.84
CA LEU A 326 -11.19 -4.12 -35.27
C LEU A 326 -10.46 -5.41 -35.71
N GLY A 327 -9.15 -5.32 -36.00
CA GLY A 327 -8.32 -6.44 -36.46
C GLY A 327 -7.69 -6.24 -37.85
N GLU A 328 -6.94 -7.24 -38.33
CA GLU A 328 -6.20 -7.17 -39.59
C GLU A 328 -7.04 -7.64 -40.78
N ALA A 329 -7.23 -6.79 -41.80
CA ALA A 329 -7.75 -7.26 -43.08
C ALA A 329 -7.49 -6.35 -44.30
N VAL A 330 -7.16 -5.07 -44.13
CA VAL A 330 -7.03 -4.13 -45.26
C VAL A 330 -5.95 -3.08 -44.96
N THR A 331 -4.92 -2.99 -45.78
CA THR A 331 -3.82 -2.00 -45.65
C THR A 331 -4.03 -0.74 -46.49
N GLU A 332 -4.86 -0.82 -47.54
CA GLU A 332 -5.13 0.27 -48.48
C GLU A 332 -6.64 0.44 -48.69
N PRO A 333 -7.15 1.66 -48.94
CA PRO A 333 -8.57 1.86 -49.22
C PRO A 333 -9.05 1.04 -50.42
N GLN A 334 -10.16 0.31 -50.27
CA GLN A 334 -10.75 -0.52 -51.32
C GLN A 334 -12.20 -0.12 -51.58
N GLU A 335 -12.59 -0.04 -52.85
CA GLU A 335 -13.98 0.14 -53.30
C GLU A 335 -14.41 -1.08 -54.11
N VAL A 336 -15.49 -1.74 -53.67
CA VAL A 336 -16.06 -2.91 -54.34
C VAL A 336 -17.48 -2.56 -54.81
N PRO A 337 -17.76 -2.59 -56.12
CA PRO A 337 -19.10 -2.40 -56.65
C PRO A 337 -20.05 -3.55 -56.25
N GLU A 338 -21.25 -3.21 -55.77
CA GLU A 338 -22.32 -4.14 -55.39
C GLU A 338 -23.61 -3.77 -56.14
N GLY A 339 -23.60 -3.96 -57.48
CA GLY A 339 -24.69 -3.50 -58.36
C GLY A 339 -24.60 -1.98 -58.57
N ASP A 340 -25.68 -1.27 -58.25
CA ASP A 340 -25.71 0.21 -58.28
C ASP A 340 -25.09 0.85 -57.01
N ARG A 341 -24.73 0.02 -56.02
CA ARG A 341 -24.15 0.44 -54.73
C ARG A 341 -22.64 0.26 -54.72
N VAL A 342 -21.95 0.96 -53.82
CA VAL A 342 -20.51 0.84 -53.64
C VAL A 342 -20.18 0.60 -52.16
N ARG A 343 -19.49 -0.51 -51.88
CA ARG A 343 -18.93 -0.79 -50.56
C ARG A 343 -17.50 -0.26 -50.51
N ARG A 344 -17.21 0.62 -49.56
CA ARG A 344 -15.86 1.14 -49.32
C ARG A 344 -15.31 0.65 -47.99
N SER A 345 -14.10 0.13 -48.02
CA SER A 345 -13.33 -0.25 -46.83
C SER A 345 -12.16 0.71 -46.67
N GLN A 346 -12.17 1.48 -45.59
CA GLN A 346 -11.13 2.45 -45.24
C GLN A 346 -10.29 1.91 -44.07
N PRO A 347 -8.97 1.74 -44.20
CA PRO A 347 -8.12 1.26 -43.11
C PRO A 347 -8.05 2.28 -41.96
N ILE A 348 -8.04 1.79 -40.72
CA ILE A 348 -7.81 2.59 -39.52
C ILE A 348 -6.38 2.34 -39.07
N LEU A 349 -5.55 3.38 -39.15
CA LEU A 349 -4.11 3.30 -38.88
C LEU A 349 -3.77 4.00 -37.56
N MET A 350 -3.06 3.31 -36.68
CA MET A 350 -2.50 3.86 -35.45
C MET A 350 -0.98 3.70 -35.49
N ASN A 351 -0.24 4.81 -35.49
CA ASN A 351 1.23 4.83 -35.62
C ASN A 351 1.75 4.00 -36.84
N GLY A 352 1.02 4.02 -37.96
CA GLY A 352 1.38 3.28 -39.17
C GLY A 352 0.98 1.79 -39.18
N HIS A 353 0.38 1.28 -38.10
CA HIS A 353 -0.13 -0.09 -38.03
C HIS A 353 -1.66 -0.12 -38.18
N VAL A 354 -2.16 -1.08 -38.96
CA VAL A 354 -3.60 -1.29 -39.12
C VAL A 354 -4.18 -1.86 -37.82
N VAL A 355 -5.10 -1.12 -37.20
CA VAL A 355 -5.83 -1.55 -36.00
C VAL A 355 -7.26 -2.00 -36.31
N GLY A 356 -7.75 -1.68 -37.50
CA GLY A 356 -9.08 -2.04 -37.96
C GLY A 356 -9.41 -1.43 -39.32
N ARG A 357 -10.68 -1.48 -39.69
CA ARG A 357 -11.23 -0.83 -40.89
C ARG A 357 -12.62 -0.26 -40.63
N LEU A 358 -12.90 0.86 -41.27
CA LEU A 358 -14.23 1.45 -41.39
C LEU A 358 -14.84 1.00 -42.72
N GLU A 359 -15.94 0.27 -42.66
CA GLU A 359 -16.68 -0.15 -43.83
C GLU A 359 -17.98 0.63 -43.96
N VAL A 360 -18.26 1.13 -45.16
CA VAL A 360 -19.53 1.80 -45.48
C VAL A 360 -20.11 1.28 -46.79
N LEU A 361 -21.44 1.25 -46.88
CA LEU A 361 -22.18 0.95 -48.11
C LEU A 361 -22.93 2.22 -48.54
N SER A 362 -22.61 2.71 -49.75
CA SER A 362 -23.27 3.87 -50.34
C SER A 362 -24.25 3.44 -51.43
N SER A 363 -25.35 4.19 -51.56
CA SER A 363 -26.41 3.98 -52.57
C SER A 363 -25.97 4.33 -54.00
N GLY A 364 -24.76 4.89 -54.18
CA GLY A 364 -24.16 5.22 -55.47
C GLY A 364 -22.64 5.41 -55.37
N PRO A 365 -21.96 5.81 -56.47
CA PRO A 365 -20.52 6.04 -56.48
C PRO A 365 -20.14 7.18 -55.53
N LEU A 366 -19.10 6.96 -54.73
CA LEU A 366 -18.58 7.94 -53.79
C LEU A 366 -17.89 9.09 -54.53
N ASP A 367 -18.18 10.32 -54.12
CA ASP A 367 -17.43 11.49 -54.57
C ASP A 367 -16.13 11.70 -53.78
N GLU A 368 -15.27 12.60 -54.25
CA GLU A 368 -13.96 12.84 -53.61
C GLU A 368 -14.10 13.37 -52.17
N GLY A 369 -15.16 14.16 -51.90
CA GLY A 369 -15.42 14.68 -50.56
C GLY A 369 -15.85 13.58 -49.58
N GLU A 370 -16.61 12.59 -50.05
CA GLU A 370 -16.98 11.41 -49.25
C GLU A 370 -15.76 10.53 -48.95
N ARG A 371 -14.81 10.40 -49.88
CA ARG A 371 -13.55 9.68 -49.65
C ARG A 371 -12.66 10.39 -48.62
N GLU A 372 -12.50 11.71 -48.76
CA GLU A 372 -11.76 12.54 -47.80
C GLU A 372 -12.40 12.47 -46.40
N LEU A 373 -13.73 12.54 -46.33
CA LEU A 373 -14.48 12.40 -45.08
C LEU A 373 -14.21 11.06 -44.40
N LEU A 374 -14.29 9.95 -45.12
CA LEU A 374 -14.03 8.62 -44.56
C LEU A 374 -12.58 8.45 -44.11
N ALA A 375 -11.62 9.04 -44.83
CA ALA A 375 -10.23 9.07 -44.41
C ALA A 375 -10.06 9.84 -43.09
N LEU A 376 -10.62 11.05 -42.99
CA LEU A 376 -10.54 11.87 -41.77
C LEU A 376 -11.24 11.20 -40.58
N LEU A 377 -12.38 10.54 -40.81
CA LEU A 377 -13.07 9.75 -39.80
C LEU A 377 -12.25 8.55 -39.34
N SER A 378 -11.57 7.86 -40.25
CA SER A 378 -10.70 6.74 -39.88
C SER A 378 -9.55 7.17 -38.95
N GLU A 379 -8.97 8.36 -39.19
CA GLU A 379 -7.95 8.94 -38.30
C GLU A 379 -8.53 9.30 -36.93
N GLN A 380 -9.72 9.91 -36.88
CA GLN A 380 -10.37 10.22 -35.61
C GLN A 380 -10.72 8.97 -34.80
N ILE A 381 -11.17 7.91 -35.46
CA ILE A 381 -11.44 6.62 -34.81
C ILE A 381 -10.13 6.01 -34.28
N ALA A 382 -9.01 6.14 -35.00
CA ALA A 382 -7.71 5.67 -34.52
C ALA A 382 -7.29 6.39 -33.22
N ILE A 383 -7.45 7.71 -33.16
CA ILE A 383 -7.19 8.51 -31.93
C ILE A 383 -8.10 8.06 -30.79
N ALA A 384 -9.39 7.82 -31.07
CA ALA A 384 -10.35 7.33 -30.08
C ALA A 384 -9.92 5.98 -29.47
N ILE A 385 -9.49 5.04 -30.34
CA ILE A 385 -8.97 3.73 -29.92
C ILE A 385 -7.72 3.90 -29.03
N GLN A 386 -6.80 4.79 -29.42
CA GLN A 386 -5.58 5.05 -28.65
C GLN A 386 -5.89 5.62 -27.26
N ASN A 387 -6.78 6.61 -27.17
CA ASN A 387 -7.17 7.23 -25.91
C ASN A 387 -7.87 6.24 -24.99
N ALA A 388 -8.79 5.43 -25.52
CA ALA A 388 -9.47 4.39 -24.74
C ALA A 388 -8.47 3.37 -24.16
N ARG A 389 -7.47 2.94 -24.96
CA ARG A 389 -6.41 2.03 -24.49
C ARG A 389 -5.54 2.66 -23.40
N LEU A 390 -5.08 3.90 -23.60
CA LEU A 390 -4.25 4.61 -22.63
C LEU A 390 -5.00 4.82 -21.30
N TYR A 391 -6.29 5.15 -21.36
CA TYR A 391 -7.11 5.31 -20.18
C TYR A 391 -7.27 3.99 -19.41
N GLU A 392 -7.54 2.89 -20.11
CA GLU A 392 -7.66 1.57 -19.50
C GLU A 392 -6.32 1.09 -18.91
N GLU A 393 -5.20 1.34 -19.58
CA GLU A 393 -3.85 1.05 -19.06
C GLU A 393 -3.53 1.86 -17.81
N ALA A 394 -3.83 3.16 -17.81
CA ALA A 394 -3.66 4.03 -16.64
C ALA A 394 -4.56 3.57 -15.48
N ARG A 395 -5.82 3.22 -15.76
CA ARG A 395 -6.77 2.69 -14.77
C ARG A 395 -6.28 1.36 -14.18
N ARG A 396 -5.80 0.43 -15.01
CA ARG A 396 -5.23 -0.85 -14.56
C ARG A 396 -3.98 -0.64 -13.73
N SER A 397 -3.07 0.23 -14.16
CA SER A 397 -1.84 0.55 -13.43
C SER A 397 -2.15 1.16 -12.07
N ARG A 398 -3.11 2.09 -12.00
CA ARG A 398 -3.59 2.68 -10.75
C ARG A 398 -4.20 1.62 -9.83
N ALA A 399 -5.11 0.80 -10.34
CA ALA A 399 -5.74 -0.27 -9.56
C ALA A 399 -4.72 -1.31 -9.05
N TYR A 400 -3.69 -1.60 -9.85
CA TYR A 400 -2.58 -2.46 -9.45
C TYR A 400 -1.78 -1.87 -8.28
N LEU A 401 -1.36 -0.59 -8.38
CA LEU A 401 -0.64 0.11 -7.31
C LEU A 401 -1.48 0.24 -6.03
N GLU A 402 -2.76 0.61 -6.15
CA GLU A 402 -3.68 0.67 -5.00
C GLU A 402 -3.80 -0.69 -4.31
N ASN A 403 -3.89 -1.79 -5.07
CA ASN A 403 -3.92 -3.14 -4.50
C ASN A 403 -2.59 -3.55 -3.84
N LEU A 404 -1.44 -3.19 -4.41
CA LEU A 404 -0.13 -3.45 -3.80
C LEU A 404 -0.01 -2.74 -2.44
N VAL A 405 -0.36 -1.45 -2.39
CA VAL A 405 -0.31 -0.66 -1.14
C VAL A 405 -1.32 -1.19 -0.12
N ARG A 406 -2.52 -1.57 -0.58
CA ARG A 406 -3.59 -2.10 0.26
C ARG A 406 -3.23 -3.44 0.90
N ASN A 407 -2.54 -4.32 0.17
CA ASN A 407 -2.18 -5.66 0.63
C ASN A 407 -0.78 -5.76 1.23
N ALA A 408 -0.04 -4.64 1.34
CA ALA A 408 1.23 -4.62 2.03
C ALA A 408 1.08 -5.14 3.47
N GLY A 409 2.13 -5.81 3.98
CA GLY A 409 2.19 -6.26 5.37
C GLY A 409 2.52 -5.14 6.36
N ASP A 410 3.31 -4.16 5.91
CA ASP A 410 3.69 -2.98 6.69
C ASP A 410 2.64 -1.87 6.55
N ALA A 411 2.46 -1.08 7.60
CA ALA A 411 1.62 0.11 7.56
C ALA A 411 2.27 1.16 6.64
N ILE A 412 1.53 1.59 5.62
CA ILE A 412 1.97 2.61 4.66
C ILE A 412 0.98 3.76 4.74
N LEU A 413 1.52 4.96 4.98
CA LEU A 413 0.74 6.18 5.11
C LEU A 413 1.49 7.37 4.52
N THR A 414 0.73 8.38 4.11
CA THR A 414 1.25 9.66 3.66
C THR A 414 0.78 10.77 4.58
N LEU A 415 1.63 11.78 4.73
CA LEU A 415 1.46 12.88 5.67
C LEU A 415 1.72 14.19 4.94
N ASN A 416 0.99 15.25 5.28
CA ASN A 416 1.39 16.59 4.89
C ASN A 416 2.64 17.04 5.69
N PRO A 417 3.29 18.17 5.33
CA PRO A 417 4.43 18.72 6.07
C PRO A 417 4.17 18.99 7.56
N GLU A 418 2.90 19.17 7.95
CA GLU A 418 2.46 19.39 9.33
C GLU A 418 2.29 18.08 10.15
N GLY A 419 2.33 16.91 9.51
CA GLY A 419 2.15 15.60 10.16
C GLY A 419 0.70 15.11 10.27
N THR A 420 -0.19 15.64 9.44
CA THR A 420 -1.58 15.20 9.28
C THR A 420 -1.68 14.06 8.28
N VAL A 421 -2.38 12.98 8.66
CA VAL A 421 -2.57 11.77 7.86
C VAL A 421 -3.44 12.04 6.62
N ARG A 422 -2.89 11.73 5.44
CA ARG A 422 -3.54 11.86 4.12
C ARG A 422 -3.85 10.51 3.46
N SER A 423 -3.20 9.44 3.89
CA SER A 423 -3.55 8.08 3.46
C SER A 423 -3.28 7.07 4.57
N TRP A 424 -4.02 5.97 4.56
CA TRP A 424 -3.98 4.95 5.59
C TRP A 424 -4.35 3.59 4.98
N ASN A 425 -3.39 2.66 4.87
CA ASN A 425 -3.62 1.35 4.25
C ASN A 425 -4.20 0.32 5.24
N LEU A 426 -4.63 -0.86 4.75
CA LEU A 426 -5.21 -1.91 5.60
C LEU A 426 -4.24 -2.48 6.64
N ALA A 427 -2.93 -2.43 6.39
CA ALA A 427 -1.95 -2.83 7.40
C ALA A 427 -1.92 -1.85 8.57
N ALA A 428 -2.01 -0.54 8.30
CA ALA A 428 -2.12 0.47 9.34
C ALA A 428 -3.40 0.27 10.18
N GLU A 429 -4.52 -0.10 9.55
CA GLU A 429 -5.74 -0.47 10.30
C GLU A 429 -5.53 -1.68 11.22
N ARG A 430 -4.86 -2.73 10.72
CA ARG A 430 -4.58 -3.94 11.50
C ARG A 430 -3.58 -3.70 12.65
N ILE A 431 -2.53 -2.92 12.41
CA ILE A 431 -1.46 -2.67 13.38
C ILE A 431 -1.95 -1.75 14.50
N PHE A 432 -2.66 -0.66 14.16
CA PHE A 432 -3.04 0.36 15.14
C PHE A 432 -4.50 0.26 15.63
N GLY A 433 -5.37 -0.47 14.92
CA GLY A 433 -6.79 -0.64 15.28
C GLY A 433 -7.71 0.51 14.87
N TYR A 434 -7.19 1.54 14.19
CA TYR A 434 -7.98 2.65 13.65
C TYR A 434 -8.34 2.40 12.20
N ARG A 435 -9.61 2.60 11.83
CA ARG A 435 -10.01 2.60 10.41
C ARG A 435 -9.46 3.85 9.71
N ALA A 436 -9.25 3.76 8.40
CA ALA A 436 -8.79 4.90 7.60
C ALA A 436 -9.67 6.14 7.81
N GLU A 437 -10.99 5.96 7.78
CA GLU A 437 -12.00 7.02 8.01
C GLU A 437 -11.82 7.76 9.36
N GLU A 438 -11.31 7.06 10.38
CA GLU A 438 -11.11 7.62 11.72
C GLU A 438 -9.79 8.39 11.85
N MET A 439 -8.82 8.11 10.97
CA MET A 439 -7.46 8.62 11.08
C MET A 439 -7.11 9.65 10.00
N MET A 440 -7.80 9.63 8.87
CA MET A 440 -7.68 10.64 7.82
C MET A 440 -7.95 12.05 8.38
N GLY A 441 -7.04 12.98 8.12
CA GLY A 441 -7.12 14.36 8.61
C GLY A 441 -6.71 14.56 10.07
N ARG A 442 -6.37 13.48 10.80
CA ARG A 442 -5.87 13.55 12.17
C ARG A 442 -4.34 13.52 12.20
N PRO A 443 -3.73 13.99 13.29
CA PRO A 443 -2.28 14.05 13.37
C PRO A 443 -1.65 12.71 13.75
N ILE A 444 -0.44 12.45 13.22
CA ILE A 444 0.29 11.20 13.47
C ILE A 444 0.72 11.03 14.95
N TRP A 445 0.74 12.10 15.74
CA TRP A 445 1.15 12.01 17.14
C TRP A 445 0.12 11.37 18.09
N GLU A 446 -1.02 10.93 17.57
CA GLU A 446 -1.95 10.08 18.31
C GLU A 446 -1.46 8.64 18.44
N ILE A 447 -0.63 8.18 17.49
CA ILE A 447 -0.09 6.82 17.47
C ILE A 447 1.39 6.77 17.80
N ILE A 448 2.13 7.86 17.64
CA ILE A 448 3.58 7.97 17.89
C ILE A 448 3.86 9.21 18.78
N PRO A 449 4.78 9.17 19.75
CA PRO A 449 5.14 10.35 20.55
C PRO A 449 5.54 11.56 19.70
N LYS A 450 4.97 12.72 20.04
CA LYS A 450 5.11 13.98 19.26
C LYS A 450 6.56 14.46 19.17
N ASP A 451 7.31 14.34 20.26
CA ASP A 451 8.72 14.71 20.38
C ASP A 451 9.61 13.90 19.43
N VAL A 452 9.39 12.58 19.37
CA VAL A 452 10.13 11.70 18.46
C VAL A 452 9.80 12.01 17.01
N TRP A 453 8.51 12.22 16.70
CA TRP A 453 8.08 12.60 15.36
C TRP A 453 8.74 13.90 14.88
N GLN A 454 8.75 14.94 15.72
CA GLN A 454 9.22 16.27 15.34
C GLN A 454 10.74 16.28 15.03
N ASP A 455 11.57 15.66 15.88
CA ASP A 455 13.02 15.53 15.65
C ASP A 455 13.33 14.83 14.33
N LYS A 456 12.58 13.78 13.99
CA LYS A 456 12.84 12.97 12.79
C LYS A 456 12.30 13.64 11.52
N LYS A 457 11.14 14.28 11.59
CA LYS A 457 10.57 15.05 10.48
C LYS A 457 11.51 16.15 10.02
N ASP A 458 12.05 16.93 10.95
CA ASP A 458 12.92 18.06 10.62
C ASP A 458 14.21 17.59 9.91
N LYS A 459 14.76 16.44 10.32
CA LYS A 459 15.91 15.81 9.64
C LYS A 459 15.59 15.36 8.20
N VAL A 460 14.39 14.83 7.95
CA VAL A 460 13.97 14.39 6.60
C VAL A 460 13.69 15.59 5.69
N VAL A 461 13.00 16.62 6.20
CA VAL A 461 12.64 17.82 5.42
C VAL A 461 13.88 18.65 5.08
N VAL A 462 14.79 18.85 6.06
CA VAL A 462 16.03 19.63 5.85
C VAL A 462 17.06 18.84 5.04
N GLY A 463 17.22 17.55 5.32
CA GLY A 463 18.21 16.69 4.66
C GLY A 463 17.77 16.10 3.31
N ARG A 464 16.49 16.26 2.91
CA ARG A 464 15.87 15.61 1.74
C ARG A 464 16.23 14.12 1.58
N SER A 465 16.38 13.43 2.70
CA SER A 465 16.86 12.05 2.74
C SER A 465 15.98 11.23 3.69
N ALA A 466 15.77 9.96 3.37
CA ALA A 466 14.98 9.07 4.19
C ALA A 466 15.64 8.86 5.58
N SER A 467 14.82 8.81 6.62
CA SER A 467 15.23 8.60 8.00
C SER A 467 14.56 7.36 8.55
N ARG A 468 15.37 6.41 9.03
CA ARG A 468 14.92 5.21 9.72
C ARG A 468 15.14 5.37 11.22
N PHE A 469 14.13 5.02 12.03
CA PHE A 469 14.23 5.08 13.48
C PHE A 469 13.26 4.10 14.14
N GLU A 470 13.59 3.70 15.37
CA GLU A 470 12.72 2.89 16.22
C GLU A 470 12.02 3.79 17.25
N THR A 471 10.77 3.47 17.57
CA THR A 471 9.98 4.20 18.56
C THR A 471 8.89 3.31 19.18
N LYS A 472 8.23 3.81 20.21
CA LYS A 472 7.05 3.18 20.79
C LYS A 472 5.80 3.76 20.14
N GLY A 473 4.85 2.90 19.79
CA GLY A 473 3.52 3.28 19.34
C GLY A 473 2.43 2.94 20.34
N ILE A 474 1.26 3.54 20.18
CA ILE A 474 0.06 3.23 20.96
C ILE A 474 -1.07 2.83 20.00
N ARG A 475 -1.71 1.69 20.26
CA ARG A 475 -2.91 1.24 19.54
C ARG A 475 -4.16 1.89 20.11
N LYS A 476 -5.28 1.79 19.37
CA LYS A 476 -6.59 2.30 19.81
C LYS A 476 -7.08 1.74 21.16
N ASP A 477 -6.70 0.51 21.49
CA ASP A 477 -7.03 -0.15 22.77
C ASP A 477 -6.12 0.28 23.94
N GLY A 478 -5.15 1.17 23.68
CA GLY A 478 -4.17 1.64 24.67
C GLY A 478 -2.95 0.73 24.81
N SER A 479 -2.88 -0.40 24.10
CA SER A 479 -1.70 -1.26 24.12
C SER A 479 -0.49 -0.58 23.46
N GLN A 480 0.68 -0.75 24.08
CA GLN A 480 1.93 -0.20 23.58
C GLN A 480 2.63 -1.20 22.65
N ILE A 481 3.22 -0.70 21.57
CA ILE A 481 3.90 -1.51 20.55
C ILE A 481 5.28 -0.95 20.22
N ASP A 482 6.15 -1.82 19.71
CA ASP A 482 7.44 -1.44 19.15
C ASP A 482 7.33 -1.22 17.65
N LEU A 483 7.78 -0.07 17.19
CA LEU A 483 7.69 0.35 15.80
C LEU A 483 9.07 0.61 15.22
N GLU A 484 9.32 0.06 14.03
CA GLU A 484 10.38 0.51 13.12
C GLU A 484 9.74 1.40 12.05
N VAL A 485 10.19 2.65 11.94
CA VAL A 485 9.62 3.66 11.05
C VAL A 485 10.67 4.10 10.02
N LEU A 486 10.29 4.05 8.75
CA LEU A 486 11.01 4.67 7.64
C LEU A 486 10.22 5.88 7.12
N LEU A 487 10.72 7.07 7.37
CA LEU A 487 10.14 8.33 6.92
C LEU A 487 10.93 8.88 5.73
N SER A 488 10.24 9.15 4.62
CA SER A 488 10.85 9.62 3.37
C SER A 488 10.07 10.80 2.77
N PRO A 489 10.71 11.75 2.08
CA PRO A 489 9.99 12.79 1.36
C PRO A 489 9.38 12.25 0.06
N ILE A 490 8.21 12.75 -0.32
CA ILE A 490 7.59 12.49 -1.62
C ILE A 490 7.89 13.68 -2.54
N GLU A 491 8.44 13.40 -3.72
CA GLU A 491 8.69 14.44 -4.72
C GLU A 491 7.36 14.91 -5.32
N GLY A 492 6.98 16.15 -4.99
CA GLY A 492 5.76 16.77 -5.48
C GLY A 492 5.62 18.22 -5.01
N PRO A 493 4.67 18.99 -5.59
CA PRO A 493 4.49 20.40 -5.27
C PRO A 493 4.06 20.66 -3.82
N GLU A 494 3.46 19.68 -3.15
CA GLU A 494 2.92 19.82 -1.79
C GLU A 494 3.91 19.40 -0.68
N GLY A 495 5.06 18.81 -1.02
CA GLY A 495 6.10 18.45 -0.04
C GLY A 495 5.70 17.36 0.96
N ASP A 496 4.75 16.48 0.59
CA ASP A 496 4.26 15.39 1.43
C ASP A 496 5.37 14.42 1.87
N LEU A 497 5.12 13.69 2.95
CA LEU A 497 5.99 12.67 3.50
C LEU A 497 5.33 11.30 3.38
N SER A 498 6.13 10.26 3.12
CA SER A 498 5.72 8.86 3.20
C SER A 498 6.33 8.22 4.44
N ALA A 499 5.51 7.53 5.22
CA ALA A 499 5.95 6.72 6.34
C ALA A 499 5.60 5.25 6.09
N ILE A 500 6.60 4.38 6.19
CA ILE A 500 6.43 2.93 6.25
C ILE A 500 6.72 2.52 7.69
N ILE A 501 5.76 1.88 8.34
CA ILE A 501 5.83 1.50 9.75
C ILE A 501 5.65 -0.01 9.89
N ARG A 502 6.58 -0.63 10.59
CA ARG A 502 6.56 -2.07 10.89
C ARG A 502 6.42 -2.30 12.39
N ASP A 503 5.48 -3.15 12.76
CA ASP A 503 5.36 -3.67 14.13
C ASP A 503 6.47 -4.71 14.37
N VAL A 504 7.38 -4.41 15.29
CA VAL A 504 8.52 -5.29 15.64
C VAL A 504 8.39 -5.86 17.06
N THR A 505 7.21 -5.73 17.68
CA THR A 505 6.96 -6.14 19.07
C THR A 505 7.26 -7.63 19.29
N GLU A 506 6.71 -8.50 18.44
CA GLU A 506 6.92 -9.96 18.53
C GLU A 506 8.40 -10.33 18.32
N ARG A 507 9.05 -9.69 17.37
CA ARG A 507 10.47 -9.90 17.07
C ARG A 507 11.36 -9.53 18.27
N ASN A 508 11.12 -8.37 18.87
CA ASN A 508 11.88 -7.92 20.04
C ASN A 508 11.66 -8.84 21.24
N LEU A 509 10.41 -9.26 21.49
CA LEU A 509 10.08 -10.19 22.56
C LEU A 509 10.80 -11.54 22.40
N LEU A 510 10.78 -12.11 21.19
CA LEU A 510 11.46 -13.38 20.90
C LEU A 510 12.99 -13.24 21.03
N GLN A 511 13.55 -12.11 20.61
CA GLN A 511 14.98 -11.85 20.76
C GLN A 511 15.39 -11.73 22.22
N GLU A 512 14.61 -11.03 23.06
CA GLU A 512 14.85 -10.96 24.50
C GLU A 512 14.74 -12.33 25.17
N GLN A 513 13.73 -13.13 24.81
CA GLN A 513 13.59 -14.51 25.29
C GLN A 513 14.79 -15.38 24.92
N LEU A 514 15.30 -15.26 23.69
CA LEU A 514 16.48 -16.00 23.25
C LEU A 514 17.71 -15.59 24.05
N VAL A 515 17.97 -14.29 24.20
CA VAL A 515 19.10 -13.77 24.99
C VAL A 515 19.00 -14.24 26.44
N GLN A 516 17.80 -14.25 27.02
CA GLN A 516 17.58 -14.74 28.38
C GLN A 516 17.83 -16.25 28.49
N SER A 517 17.37 -17.03 27.51
CA SER A 517 17.60 -18.48 27.43
C SER A 517 19.09 -18.81 27.29
N GLU A 518 19.82 -18.08 26.44
CA GLU A 518 21.27 -18.24 26.28
C GLU A 518 22.03 -17.89 27.56
N LYS A 519 21.66 -16.79 28.24
CA LYS A 519 22.24 -16.41 29.54
C LYS A 519 21.99 -17.49 30.59
N GLN A 520 20.77 -18.03 30.68
CA GLN A 520 20.43 -19.13 31.59
C GLN A 520 21.24 -20.39 31.28
N ARG A 521 21.38 -20.75 29.99
CA ARG A 521 22.15 -21.92 29.55
C ARG A 521 23.64 -21.76 29.86
N ALA A 522 24.22 -20.59 29.63
CA ALA A 522 25.61 -20.29 29.94
C ALA A 522 25.88 -20.35 31.46
N LEU A 523 24.98 -19.79 32.27
CA LEU A 523 25.04 -19.90 33.73
C LEU A 523 24.95 -21.36 34.19
N GLY A 524 24.06 -22.16 33.61
CA GLY A 524 23.90 -23.57 34.01
C GLY A 524 25.08 -24.47 33.70
N VAL A 525 25.77 -24.26 32.57
CA VAL A 525 26.99 -25.01 32.23
C VAL A 525 28.16 -24.66 33.17
N LEU A 526 28.29 -23.38 33.54
CA LEU A 526 29.36 -22.92 34.45
C LEU A 526 29.09 -23.30 35.92
N SER A 527 27.84 -23.25 36.38
CA SER A 527 27.47 -23.56 37.77
C SER A 527 27.61 -25.03 38.14
N GLY A 528 27.38 -25.97 37.21
CA GLY A 528 27.49 -27.40 37.48
C GLY A 528 28.90 -27.85 37.86
N GLY A 529 29.91 -27.45 37.09
CA GLY A 529 31.32 -27.80 37.35
C GLY A 529 31.91 -27.09 38.57
N ILE A 530 31.53 -25.82 38.80
CA ILE A 530 32.00 -25.06 39.97
C ILE A 530 31.41 -25.63 41.26
N ALA A 531 30.11 -25.96 41.27
CA ALA A 531 29.44 -26.48 42.45
C ALA A 531 29.98 -27.85 42.90
N HIS A 532 30.33 -28.72 41.95
CA HIS A 532 31.00 -29.99 42.25
C HIS A 532 32.31 -29.78 43.03
N ASN A 533 33.16 -28.86 42.57
CA ASN A 533 34.43 -28.58 43.24
C ASN A 533 34.25 -28.01 44.65
N PHE A 534 33.24 -27.14 44.85
CA PHE A 534 32.91 -26.64 46.18
C PHE A 534 32.40 -27.75 47.11
N ASN A 535 31.54 -28.64 46.61
CA ASN A 535 31.02 -29.76 47.39
C ASN A 535 32.14 -30.70 47.86
N ASN A 536 33.15 -30.96 47.02
CA ASN A 536 34.31 -31.79 47.40
C ASN A 536 35.14 -31.13 48.52
N ILE A 537 35.42 -29.83 48.39
CA ILE A 537 36.14 -29.07 49.43
C ILE A 537 35.36 -29.10 50.76
N LEU A 538 34.04 -28.86 50.70
CA LEU A 538 33.18 -28.84 51.88
C LEU A 538 33.07 -30.22 52.54
N ALA A 539 33.02 -31.30 51.74
CA ALA A 539 33.00 -32.68 52.26
C ALA A 539 34.28 -33.00 53.04
N GLY A 540 35.46 -32.62 52.52
CA GLY A 540 36.73 -32.79 53.24
C GLY A 540 36.78 -32.00 54.55
N VAL A 541 36.42 -30.71 54.52
CA VAL A 541 36.40 -29.85 55.72
C VAL A 541 35.44 -30.39 56.78
N LEU A 542 34.23 -30.79 56.37
CA LEU A 542 33.23 -31.34 57.26
C LEU A 542 33.68 -32.68 57.85
N GLY A 543 34.20 -33.59 57.02
CA GLY A 543 34.66 -34.90 57.45
C GLY A 543 35.78 -34.82 58.48
N TYR A 544 36.82 -34.02 58.24
CA TYR A 544 37.88 -33.82 59.22
C TYR A 544 37.40 -33.15 60.50
N ALA A 545 36.49 -32.17 60.41
CA ALA A 545 35.92 -31.54 61.60
C ALA A 545 35.17 -32.57 62.46
N GLN A 546 34.38 -33.45 61.86
CA GLN A 546 33.65 -34.52 62.55
C GLN A 546 34.58 -35.58 63.15
N LEU A 547 35.63 -36.00 62.42
CA LEU A 547 36.64 -36.94 62.93
C LEU A 547 37.42 -36.38 64.11
N LEU A 548 37.78 -35.10 64.06
CA LEU A 548 38.42 -34.42 65.19
C LEU A 548 37.47 -34.34 66.39
N GLN A 549 36.17 -34.08 66.19
CA GLN A 549 35.18 -34.09 67.28
C GLN A 549 35.08 -35.46 67.95
N MET A 550 35.09 -36.54 67.17
CA MET A 550 35.05 -37.92 67.68
C MET A 550 36.27 -38.28 68.53
N ASN A 551 37.43 -37.69 68.22
CA ASN A 551 38.71 -37.96 68.91
C ASN A 551 39.00 -37.02 70.09
N VAL A 552 38.17 -36.01 70.35
CA VAL A 552 38.38 -35.10 71.48
C VAL A 552 38.00 -35.79 72.80
N PRO A 553 38.94 -35.99 73.75
CA PRO A 553 38.65 -36.65 75.02
C PRO A 553 37.56 -35.94 75.83
N GLU A 554 36.79 -36.70 76.60
CA GLU A 554 35.80 -36.16 77.53
C GLU A 554 36.46 -35.43 78.71
N GLY A 555 36.47 -34.09 78.67
CA GLY A 555 36.97 -33.24 79.75
C GLY A 555 36.78 -31.74 79.47
N GLU A 556 36.59 -30.94 80.52
CA GLU A 556 36.35 -29.48 80.43
C GLU A 556 37.47 -28.72 79.68
N ALA A 557 38.72 -29.19 79.78
CA ALA A 557 39.88 -28.57 79.11
C ALA A 557 39.75 -28.53 77.58
N PHE A 558 38.97 -29.43 76.99
CA PHE A 558 38.77 -29.52 75.54
C PHE A 558 37.44 -28.93 75.05
N GLY A 559 36.66 -28.28 75.95
CA GLY A 559 35.38 -27.68 75.60
C GLY A 559 35.48 -26.67 74.44
N LYS A 560 36.46 -25.75 74.51
CA LYS A 560 36.70 -24.75 73.45
C LYS A 560 37.09 -25.37 72.09
N LEU A 561 37.81 -26.48 72.10
CA LEU A 561 38.18 -27.19 70.86
C LEU A 561 36.93 -27.84 70.25
N ARG A 562 36.07 -28.45 71.07
CA ARG A 562 34.78 -29.00 70.63
C ARG A 562 33.86 -27.91 70.08
N ASP A 563 33.77 -26.75 70.73
CA ASP A 563 32.97 -25.63 70.24
C ASP A 563 33.52 -25.07 68.92
N GLY A 564 34.85 -24.97 68.77
CA GLY A 564 35.50 -24.57 67.53
C GLY A 564 35.23 -25.55 66.38
N LEU A 565 35.30 -26.85 66.64
CA LEU A 565 34.99 -27.87 65.62
C LEU A 565 33.51 -27.88 65.23
N LYS A 566 32.59 -27.66 66.17
CA LYS A 566 31.16 -27.47 65.88
C LYS A 566 30.91 -26.22 65.03
N ALA A 567 31.68 -25.15 65.24
CA ALA A 567 31.58 -23.95 64.42
C ALA A 567 32.07 -24.19 62.98
N ILE A 568 33.14 -24.96 62.79
CA ILE A 568 33.65 -25.36 61.46
C ILE A 568 32.62 -26.24 60.73
N GLU A 569 32.06 -27.22 61.43
CA GLU A 569 30.98 -28.08 60.91
C GLU A 569 29.78 -27.24 60.45
N LYS A 570 29.31 -26.32 61.29
CA LYS A 570 28.22 -25.41 60.95
C LYS A 570 28.55 -24.54 59.72
N ALA A 571 29.75 -23.97 59.66
CA ALA A 571 30.18 -23.13 58.53
C ALA A 571 30.26 -23.93 57.22
N ALA A 572 30.72 -25.19 57.27
CA ALA A 572 30.77 -26.06 56.11
C ALA A 572 29.35 -26.42 55.62
N MET A 573 28.43 -26.73 56.54
CA MET A 573 27.02 -26.98 56.20
C MET A 573 26.32 -25.75 55.62
N ASP A 574 26.56 -24.57 56.18
CA ASP A 574 26.02 -23.32 55.66
C ASP A 574 26.52 -23.06 54.23
N GLY A 575 27.82 -23.29 53.98
CA GLY A 575 28.42 -23.23 52.63
C GLY A 575 27.76 -24.22 51.65
N ALA A 576 27.53 -25.46 52.08
CA ALA A 576 26.87 -26.48 51.26
C ALA A 576 25.44 -26.06 50.87
N SER A 577 24.71 -25.43 51.80
CA SER A 577 23.36 -24.91 51.55
C SER A 577 23.33 -23.80 50.48
N ILE A 578 24.41 -23.01 50.36
CA ILE A 578 24.52 -21.93 49.37
C ILE A 578 24.81 -22.53 48.00
N VAL A 579 25.74 -23.48 47.93
CA VAL A 579 26.09 -24.20 46.70
C VAL A 579 24.87 -24.93 46.14
N LYS A 580 24.09 -25.59 47.01
CA LYS A 580 22.84 -26.26 46.63
C LYS A 580 21.83 -25.29 46.03
N ARG A 581 21.62 -24.12 46.65
CA ARG A 581 20.71 -23.06 46.12
C ARG A 581 21.13 -22.54 44.74
N LEU A 582 22.44 -22.49 44.46
CA LEU A 582 22.96 -22.10 43.15
C LEU A 582 22.75 -23.20 42.08
N GLN A 583 22.98 -24.47 42.44
CA GLN A 583 22.72 -25.62 41.55
C GLN A 583 21.23 -25.74 41.21
N ASP A 584 20.39 -25.53 42.21
CA ASP A 584 18.94 -25.60 42.10
C ASP A 584 18.33 -24.52 41.19
N PHE A 585 18.94 -23.35 41.15
CA PHE A 585 18.53 -22.25 40.29
C PHE A 585 18.88 -22.50 38.80
N THR A 586 19.95 -23.25 38.55
CA THR A 586 20.50 -23.42 37.19
C THR A 586 20.00 -24.66 36.45
N ARG A 587 19.35 -25.59 37.15
CA ARG A 587 18.70 -26.75 36.55
C ARG A 587 17.21 -26.48 36.37
N SER A 588 16.65 -26.86 35.22
CA SER A 588 15.22 -27.23 35.17
C SER A 588 15.06 -28.44 36.10
N ARG A 589 14.59 -28.17 37.33
CA ARG A 589 14.50 -29.16 38.41
C ARG A 589 13.64 -30.35 37.97
N SER A 590 14.22 -31.55 38.03
CA SER A 590 13.65 -32.82 37.59
C SER A 590 12.35 -33.17 38.30
N GLU A 591 11.43 -33.77 37.56
CA GLU A 591 10.11 -34.23 37.99
C GLU A 591 10.22 -35.40 38.99
N ARG A 592 10.40 -35.12 40.28
CA ARG A 592 10.02 -36.10 41.32
C ARG A 592 8.50 -36.17 41.39
N PRO A 593 7.88 -37.36 41.51
CA PRO A 593 6.46 -37.45 41.80
C PRO A 593 6.17 -36.79 43.15
N PHE A 594 5.12 -35.97 43.19
CA PHE A 594 4.68 -35.33 44.42
C PHE A 594 4.01 -36.33 45.36
N GLU A 595 4.19 -36.13 46.66
CA GLU A 595 3.62 -36.97 47.71
C GLU A 595 2.56 -36.19 48.52
N PRO A 596 1.65 -36.85 49.24
CA PRO A 596 0.76 -36.17 50.17
C PRO A 596 1.53 -35.57 51.36
N VAL A 597 1.47 -34.25 51.52
CA VAL A 597 2.15 -33.50 52.59
C VAL A 597 1.15 -32.85 53.54
N ASP A 598 1.29 -33.08 54.84
CA ASP A 598 0.54 -32.36 55.90
C ASP A 598 1.21 -30.99 56.15
N ILE A 599 0.61 -29.92 55.62
CA ILE A 599 1.19 -28.57 55.69
C ILE A 599 1.33 -28.06 57.13
N ASN A 600 0.45 -28.47 58.04
CA ASN A 600 0.52 -28.06 59.44
C ASN A 600 1.74 -28.69 60.12
N MET A 601 2.10 -29.92 59.77
CA MET A 601 3.37 -30.51 60.22
C MET A 601 4.57 -29.70 59.71
N VAL A 602 4.56 -29.34 58.42
CA VAL A 602 5.64 -28.53 57.82
C VAL A 602 5.80 -27.20 58.55
N VAL A 603 4.70 -26.49 58.82
CA VAL A 603 4.74 -25.22 59.56
C VAL A 603 5.35 -25.41 60.94
N ARG A 604 4.94 -26.44 61.70
CA ARG A 604 5.49 -26.70 63.04
C ARG A 604 6.98 -26.99 63.02
N ASP A 605 7.44 -27.83 62.08
CA ASP A 605 8.85 -28.16 61.94
C ASP A 605 9.67 -26.93 61.59
N VAL A 606 9.20 -26.13 60.62
CA VAL A 606 9.89 -24.93 60.16
C VAL A 606 9.95 -23.88 61.27
N VAL A 607 8.86 -23.64 62.01
CA VAL A 607 8.85 -22.72 63.16
C VAL A 607 9.87 -23.16 64.21
N THR A 608 10.01 -24.47 64.42
CA THR A 608 10.99 -25.05 65.35
C THR A 608 12.42 -24.84 64.86
N ILE A 609 12.72 -25.18 63.60
CA ILE A 609 14.06 -25.07 63.00
C ILE A 609 14.49 -23.60 62.87
N THR A 610 13.57 -22.68 62.59
CA THR A 610 13.86 -21.25 62.43
C THR A 610 13.92 -20.49 63.75
N ARG A 611 13.60 -21.13 64.89
CA ARG A 611 13.63 -20.52 66.24
C ARG A 611 14.91 -19.77 66.58
N PRO A 612 16.12 -20.26 66.26
CA PRO A 612 17.34 -19.50 66.52
C PRO A 612 17.37 -18.13 65.83
N LYS A 613 16.76 -18.03 64.64
CA LYS A 613 16.76 -16.83 63.79
C LYS A 613 15.73 -15.79 64.19
N TRP A 614 14.52 -16.20 64.56
CA TRP A 614 13.47 -15.25 64.97
C TRP A 614 13.46 -14.99 66.48
N LYS A 615 13.94 -15.91 67.32
CA LYS A 615 13.97 -15.75 68.79
C LYS A 615 15.34 -15.37 69.33
N HIS A 616 16.32 -16.29 69.26
CA HIS A 616 17.57 -16.15 70.01
C HIS A 616 18.48 -15.02 69.46
N GLU A 617 18.60 -14.89 68.13
CA GLU A 617 19.43 -13.88 67.50
C GLU A 617 18.91 -12.44 67.69
N PRO A 618 17.60 -12.15 67.53
CA PRO A 618 17.02 -10.87 67.92
C PRO A 618 17.10 -10.59 69.42
N GLU A 619 16.81 -11.57 70.29
CA GLU A 619 16.89 -11.40 71.75
C GLU A 619 18.32 -11.03 72.20
N SER A 620 19.35 -11.61 71.56
CA SER A 620 20.75 -11.26 71.82
C SER A 620 21.09 -9.80 71.48
N ARG A 621 20.27 -9.15 70.64
CA ARG A 621 20.37 -7.74 70.25
C ARG A 621 19.35 -6.86 70.99
N GLY A 622 18.61 -7.41 71.96
CA GLY A 622 17.59 -6.69 72.72
C GLY A 622 16.27 -6.50 71.96
N VAL A 623 16.05 -7.23 70.87
CA VAL A 623 14.88 -7.15 70.01
C VAL A 623 13.98 -8.37 70.23
N HIS A 624 12.69 -8.17 70.48
CA HIS A 624 11.74 -9.26 70.69
C HIS A 624 10.84 -9.46 69.46
N ILE A 625 10.80 -10.68 68.94
CA ILE A 625 9.87 -11.09 67.87
C ILE A 625 8.96 -12.18 68.42
N GLU A 626 7.65 -11.93 68.36
CA GLU A 626 6.62 -12.89 68.75
C GLU A 626 6.19 -13.73 67.53
N MET A 627 6.28 -15.05 67.62
CA MET A 627 5.80 -15.99 66.60
C MET A 627 4.46 -16.58 67.03
N VAL A 628 3.39 -16.29 66.28
CA VAL A 628 2.03 -16.78 66.55
C VAL A 628 1.57 -17.70 65.43
N THR A 629 1.14 -18.91 65.78
CA THR A 629 0.63 -19.90 64.81
C THR A 629 -0.85 -20.19 65.07
N GLU A 630 -1.70 -19.95 64.08
CA GLU A 630 -3.13 -20.32 64.09
C GLU A 630 -3.37 -21.35 62.99
N LEU A 631 -3.26 -22.63 63.35
CA LEU A 631 -3.33 -23.73 62.40
C LEU A 631 -4.73 -24.34 62.37
N GLY A 632 -5.49 -24.09 61.30
CA GLY A 632 -6.79 -24.71 61.07
C GLY A 632 -6.69 -26.18 60.66
N GLU A 633 -7.81 -26.89 60.67
CA GLU A 633 -7.88 -28.24 60.09
C GLU A 633 -7.87 -28.14 58.56
N VAL A 634 -6.81 -28.67 57.94
CA VAL A 634 -6.60 -28.61 56.49
C VAL A 634 -6.24 -30.00 55.95
N PRO A 635 -6.70 -30.35 54.73
CA PRO A 635 -6.29 -31.58 54.05
C PRO A 635 -4.80 -31.54 53.66
N SER A 636 -4.25 -32.69 53.27
CA SER A 636 -2.90 -32.75 52.72
C SER A 636 -2.81 -32.03 51.37
N VAL A 637 -1.62 -31.60 50.99
CA VAL A 637 -1.33 -31.01 49.68
C VAL A 637 -0.44 -31.95 48.88
N GLU A 638 -0.60 -31.97 47.55
CA GLU A 638 0.27 -32.74 46.66
C GLU A 638 1.59 -31.97 46.50
N GLY A 639 2.69 -32.50 47.03
CA GLY A 639 3.94 -31.77 46.98
C GLY A 639 5.17 -32.47 47.53
N SER A 640 6.25 -31.71 47.59
CA SER A 640 7.48 -32.10 48.27
C SER A 640 7.59 -31.37 49.60
N ARG A 641 7.65 -32.14 50.70
CA ARG A 641 7.80 -31.59 52.06
C ARG A 641 8.99 -30.64 52.16
N SER A 642 10.14 -31.02 51.59
CA SER A 642 11.36 -30.22 51.66
C SER A 642 11.23 -28.90 50.90
N GLU A 643 10.49 -28.88 49.79
CA GLU A 643 10.29 -27.67 48.98
C GLU A 643 9.29 -26.72 49.63
N LEU A 644 8.21 -27.25 50.22
CA LEU A 644 7.27 -26.47 51.02
C LEU A 644 7.93 -25.93 52.29
N SER A 645 8.80 -26.71 52.94
CA SER A 645 9.66 -26.20 54.03
C SER A 645 10.54 -25.05 53.55
N GLU A 646 11.18 -25.18 52.39
CA GLU A 646 12.04 -24.15 51.81
C GLU A 646 11.28 -22.84 51.56
N VAL A 647 10.04 -22.92 51.05
CA VAL A 647 9.17 -21.75 50.88
C VAL A 647 8.93 -21.06 52.22
N LEU A 648 8.49 -21.80 53.24
CA LEU A 648 8.17 -21.22 54.55
C LEU A 648 9.41 -20.66 55.26
N VAL A 649 10.56 -21.33 55.18
CA VAL A 649 11.83 -20.82 55.74
C VAL A 649 12.19 -19.48 55.10
N ASN A 650 12.09 -19.36 53.78
CA ASN A 650 12.41 -18.10 53.08
C ASN A 650 11.44 -16.98 53.47
N LEU A 651 10.14 -17.26 53.59
CA LEU A 651 9.15 -16.27 54.03
C LEU A 651 9.39 -15.83 55.47
N ILE A 652 9.66 -16.76 56.39
CA ILE A 652 9.96 -16.42 57.80
C ILE A 652 11.24 -15.60 57.90
N PHE A 653 12.30 -15.93 57.16
CA PHE A 653 13.52 -15.13 57.18
C PHE A 653 13.31 -13.74 56.58
N ASN A 654 12.49 -13.61 55.54
CA ASN A 654 12.11 -12.30 55.03
C ASN A 654 11.30 -11.48 56.03
N ALA A 655 10.36 -12.12 56.76
CA ALA A 655 9.61 -11.50 57.84
C ALA A 655 10.51 -11.04 59.00
N VAL A 656 11.46 -11.88 59.44
CA VAL A 656 12.44 -11.51 60.49
C VAL A 656 13.29 -10.31 60.05
N ASP A 657 13.76 -10.31 58.80
CA ASP A 657 14.57 -9.20 58.27
C ASP A 657 13.75 -7.91 58.12
N ALA A 658 12.43 -8.02 57.93
CA ALA A 658 11.50 -6.89 57.88
C ALA A 658 11.18 -6.30 59.27
N LEU A 659 11.63 -6.95 60.36
CA LEU A 659 11.38 -6.57 61.76
C LEU A 659 12.67 -6.15 62.49
N PRO A 660 13.38 -5.10 62.03
CA PRO A 660 14.64 -4.69 62.65
C PRO A 660 14.49 -4.18 64.10
N GLN A 661 13.29 -3.72 64.48
CA GLN A 661 12.97 -3.24 65.83
C GLN A 661 12.16 -4.25 66.66
N GLY A 662 11.88 -5.42 66.10
CA GLY A 662 10.97 -6.41 66.70
C GLY A 662 9.54 -6.24 66.20
N GLY A 663 8.65 -7.11 66.68
CA GLY A 663 7.25 -7.15 66.26
C GLY A 663 6.70 -8.57 66.28
N ARG A 664 5.73 -8.85 65.42
CA ARG A 664 4.98 -10.11 65.39
C ARG A 664 5.01 -10.74 64.00
N ILE A 665 5.28 -12.03 63.97
CA ILE A 665 5.11 -12.89 62.79
C ILE A 665 3.95 -13.83 63.08
N GLN A 666 2.93 -13.82 62.21
CA GLN A 666 1.76 -14.69 62.31
C GLN A 666 1.70 -15.66 61.13
N ILE A 667 1.58 -16.96 61.42
CA ILE A 667 1.35 -17.99 60.41
C ILE A 667 -0.04 -18.57 60.60
N ARG A 668 -0.86 -18.53 59.55
CA ARG A 668 -2.22 -19.10 59.57
C ARG A 668 -2.40 -20.15 58.49
N THR A 669 -3.17 -21.20 58.78
CA THR A 669 -3.58 -22.18 57.78
C THR A 669 -5.09 -22.37 57.81
N TRP A 670 -5.71 -22.44 56.64
CA TRP A 670 -7.14 -22.71 56.50
C TRP A 670 -7.43 -23.44 55.18
N ALA A 671 -8.55 -24.14 55.13
CA ALA A 671 -9.06 -24.74 53.90
C ALA A 671 -10.08 -23.79 53.27
N ASP A 672 -10.00 -23.61 51.96
CA ASP A 672 -10.92 -22.79 51.16
C ASP A 672 -11.38 -23.62 49.95
N GLU A 673 -12.57 -24.20 50.05
CA GLU A 673 -13.14 -25.14 49.07
C GLU A 673 -12.21 -26.33 48.74
N SER A 674 -11.52 -26.26 47.59
CA SER A 674 -10.57 -27.26 47.06
C SER A 674 -9.11 -26.86 47.27
N TRP A 675 -8.86 -25.80 48.05
CA TRP A 675 -7.54 -25.23 48.30
C TRP A 675 -7.17 -25.29 49.78
N VAL A 676 -5.87 -25.48 50.02
CA VAL A 676 -5.21 -25.30 51.31
C VAL A 676 -4.44 -24.00 51.24
N CYS A 677 -4.79 -23.07 52.13
CA CYS A 677 -4.20 -21.75 52.19
C CYS A 677 -3.25 -21.65 53.40
N VAL A 678 -2.09 -21.02 53.18
CA VAL A 678 -1.12 -20.70 54.22
C VAL A 678 -0.75 -19.23 54.11
N SER A 679 -0.96 -18.46 55.17
CA SER A 679 -0.48 -17.07 55.23
C SER A 679 0.72 -16.94 56.15
N VAL A 680 1.69 -16.13 55.75
CA VAL A 680 2.79 -15.64 56.60
C VAL A 680 2.70 -14.12 56.61
N GLU A 681 2.40 -13.57 57.77
CA GLU A 681 2.18 -12.14 58.01
C GLU A 681 3.24 -11.62 58.97
N ASP A 682 3.82 -10.46 58.63
CA ASP A 682 4.68 -9.66 59.51
C ASP A 682 4.14 -8.25 59.63
N ASP A 683 4.35 -7.62 60.79
CA ASP A 683 4.03 -6.21 61.06
C ASP A 683 5.25 -5.29 60.85
N GLY A 684 6.15 -5.66 59.94
CA GLY A 684 7.42 -5.00 59.70
C GLY A 684 7.36 -3.77 58.81
N VAL A 685 8.51 -3.43 58.22
CA VAL A 685 8.67 -2.20 57.41
C VAL A 685 7.88 -2.18 56.11
N GLY A 686 7.33 -3.32 55.66
CA GLY A 686 6.59 -3.43 54.41
C GLY A 686 7.44 -3.17 53.14
N MET A 687 6.77 -3.04 52.00
CA MET A 687 7.41 -2.83 50.70
C MET A 687 6.77 -1.67 49.92
N SER A 688 7.60 -0.96 49.15
CA SER A 688 7.15 0.01 48.16
C SER A 688 6.50 -0.67 46.94
N GLU A 689 5.70 0.06 46.17
CA GLU A 689 5.10 -0.45 44.92
C GLU A 689 6.14 -0.81 43.83
N GLU A 690 7.35 -0.25 43.90
CA GLU A 690 8.46 -0.65 43.02
C GLU A 690 9.04 -2.00 43.48
N VAL A 691 9.31 -2.15 44.77
CA VAL A 691 9.84 -3.39 45.35
C VAL A 691 8.85 -4.53 45.17
N LYS A 692 7.55 -4.29 45.39
CA LYS A 692 6.48 -5.29 45.23
C LYS A 692 6.39 -5.84 43.79
N ARG A 693 6.64 -5.00 42.77
CA ARG A 693 6.65 -5.44 41.36
C ARG A 693 7.88 -6.27 41.01
N ARG A 694 9.02 -5.93 41.62
CA ARG A 694 10.32 -6.52 41.28
C ARG A 694 10.78 -7.63 42.20
N MET A 695 10.08 -7.84 43.33
CA MET A 695 10.49 -8.80 44.37
C MET A 695 10.66 -10.23 43.88
N PHE A 696 9.97 -10.62 42.81
CA PHE A 696 10.10 -11.95 42.20
C PHE A 696 11.13 -12.01 41.06
N GLU A 697 11.71 -10.87 40.65
CA GLU A 697 12.80 -10.84 39.67
C GLU A 697 14.04 -11.57 40.23
N PRO A 698 14.65 -12.50 39.47
CA PRO A 698 15.89 -13.14 39.89
C PRO A 698 17.01 -12.11 40.16
N PHE A 699 17.77 -12.31 41.24
CA PHE A 699 18.87 -11.45 41.70
C PHE A 699 18.45 -10.07 42.23
N PHE A 700 17.15 -9.75 42.27
CA PHE A 700 16.68 -8.52 42.89
C PHE A 700 16.71 -8.64 44.43
N THR A 701 17.33 -7.66 45.10
CA THR A 701 17.33 -7.60 46.57
C THR A 701 17.41 -6.16 47.07
N THR A 702 16.74 -5.90 48.19
CA THR A 702 16.85 -4.65 48.96
C THR A 702 17.88 -4.74 50.10
N LYS A 703 18.50 -5.91 50.29
CA LYS A 703 19.39 -6.22 51.43
C LYS A 703 20.90 -6.00 51.14
N GLY A 704 21.24 -5.41 49.99
CA GLY A 704 22.62 -5.16 49.55
C GLY A 704 23.41 -6.44 49.23
N PRO A 705 24.76 -6.40 49.19
CA PRO A 705 25.60 -7.52 48.72
C PRO A 705 25.55 -8.79 49.60
N LYS A 706 24.84 -8.77 50.73
CA LYS A 706 24.59 -9.95 51.57
C LYS A 706 23.40 -10.78 51.11
N GLY A 707 22.48 -10.20 50.32
CA GLY A 707 21.33 -10.89 49.75
C GLY A 707 21.60 -11.33 48.32
N LEU A 708 21.53 -12.62 48.02
CA LEU A 708 21.70 -13.12 46.64
C LEU A 708 20.51 -12.76 45.72
N GLY A 709 19.39 -12.28 46.26
CA GLY A 709 18.19 -11.94 45.50
C GLY A 709 17.49 -13.12 44.82
N LEU A 710 17.82 -14.36 45.22
CA LEU A 710 17.23 -15.57 44.64
C LEU A 710 16.01 -16.09 45.41
N GLY A 711 15.89 -15.77 46.71
CA GLY A 711 14.90 -16.41 47.60
C GLY A 711 13.45 -16.27 47.14
N MET A 712 13.02 -15.08 46.71
CA MET A 712 11.63 -14.86 46.31
C MET A 712 11.30 -15.43 44.93
N SER A 713 12.23 -15.38 43.97
CA SER A 713 12.06 -16.06 42.67
C SER A 713 11.93 -17.58 42.84
N MET A 714 12.67 -18.17 43.79
CA MET A 714 12.53 -19.58 44.16
C MET A 714 11.17 -19.89 44.80
N VAL A 715 10.69 -19.02 45.68
CA VAL A 715 9.36 -19.16 46.30
C VAL A 715 8.27 -19.19 45.22
N GLN A 716 8.31 -18.27 44.24
CA GLN A 716 7.36 -18.26 43.13
C GLN A 716 7.44 -19.53 42.28
N GLY A 717 8.64 -19.96 41.92
CA GLY A 717 8.84 -21.18 41.13
C GLY A 717 8.35 -22.45 41.83
N ILE A 718 8.64 -22.60 43.13
CA ILE A 718 8.19 -23.76 43.91
C ILE A 718 6.66 -23.78 44.00
N VAL A 719 6.03 -22.65 44.33
CA VAL A 719 4.57 -22.58 44.49
C VAL A 719 3.85 -22.85 43.17
N SER A 720 4.29 -22.23 42.06
CA SER A 720 3.70 -22.48 40.75
C SER A 720 3.81 -23.94 40.31
N ARG A 721 4.91 -24.62 40.62
CA ARG A 721 5.08 -26.06 40.31
C ARG A 721 4.14 -26.94 41.14
N HIS A 722 3.85 -26.57 42.39
CA HIS A 722 2.82 -27.20 43.21
C HIS A 722 1.39 -26.82 42.78
N ARG A 723 1.23 -26.25 41.56
CA ARG A 723 -0.03 -25.73 41.03
C ARG A 723 -0.70 -24.72 41.96
N GLY A 724 0.12 -24.05 42.77
CA GLY A 724 -0.32 -23.07 43.74
C GLY A 724 -0.20 -21.65 43.22
N SER A 725 -0.80 -20.72 43.97
CA SER A 725 -0.71 -19.28 43.71
C SER A 725 -0.18 -18.54 44.93
N ILE A 726 0.44 -17.38 44.67
CA ILE A 726 0.97 -16.48 45.71
C ILE A 726 0.25 -15.14 45.56
N GLU A 727 -0.32 -14.67 46.66
CA GLU A 727 -0.87 -13.32 46.79
C GLU A 727 -0.02 -12.54 47.81
N VAL A 728 0.31 -11.30 47.49
CA VAL A 728 1.14 -10.43 48.34
C VAL A 728 0.42 -9.13 48.62
N GLN A 729 0.18 -8.87 49.91
CA GLN A 729 -0.38 -7.62 50.41
C GLN A 729 0.69 -6.97 51.28
N SER A 730 1.13 -5.75 50.91
CA SER A 730 2.19 -5.04 51.62
C SER A 730 2.03 -3.55 51.39
N GLU A 731 2.22 -2.76 52.43
CA GLU A 731 2.29 -1.30 52.41
C GLU A 731 3.46 -0.86 53.30
N GLU A 732 4.20 0.18 52.89
CA GLU A 732 5.31 0.71 53.69
C GLU A 732 4.85 1.10 55.10
N GLY A 733 5.55 0.56 56.10
CA GLY A 733 5.29 0.80 57.52
C GLY A 733 4.08 0.05 58.12
N LYS A 734 3.38 -0.79 57.34
CA LYS A 734 2.25 -1.60 57.83
C LYS A 734 2.49 -3.11 57.80
N GLY A 735 3.67 -3.55 57.35
CA GLY A 735 4.03 -4.96 57.26
C GLY A 735 3.68 -5.62 55.93
N THR A 736 3.85 -6.94 55.87
CA THR A 736 3.64 -7.74 54.68
C THR A 736 2.89 -9.03 55.01
N THR A 737 1.92 -9.38 54.18
CA THR A 737 1.22 -10.65 54.20
C THR A 737 1.43 -11.38 52.87
N PHE A 738 2.05 -12.55 52.95
CA PHE A 738 2.08 -13.54 51.87
C PHE A 738 0.99 -14.57 52.10
N THR A 739 0.14 -14.80 51.10
CA THR A 739 -0.87 -15.87 51.12
C THR A 739 -0.57 -16.85 49.99
N LEU A 740 -0.27 -18.09 50.36
CA LEU A 740 0.00 -19.20 49.46
C LEU A 740 -1.24 -20.08 49.37
N ARG A 741 -1.65 -20.49 48.17
CA ARG A 741 -2.79 -21.41 47.97
C ARG A 741 -2.31 -22.65 47.22
N PHE A 742 -2.63 -23.84 47.72
CA PHE A 742 -2.28 -25.13 47.11
C PHE A 742 -3.51 -26.01 46.93
N PRO A 743 -3.60 -26.86 45.90
CA PRO A 743 -4.72 -27.78 45.74
C PRO A 743 -4.74 -28.86 46.83
N ALA A 744 -5.94 -29.14 47.37
CA ALA A 744 -6.17 -30.13 48.42
C ALA A 744 -6.17 -31.58 47.87
N LEU A 745 -5.49 -32.50 48.56
CA LEU A 745 -5.54 -33.95 48.35
C LEU A 745 -6.47 -34.61 49.38
N SER A 746 -7.33 -35.51 48.90
CA SER A 746 -8.17 -36.39 49.71
C SER A 746 -7.42 -37.68 50.10
N GLU A 747 -7.05 -37.82 51.38
CA GLU A 747 -6.47 -39.00 52.10
C GLU A 747 -5.11 -39.57 51.58
N ALA A 748 -4.14 -40.06 52.37
CA ALA A 748 -4.00 -40.40 53.78
C ALA A 748 -2.54 -40.22 54.28
N ARG A 749 -2.38 -40.07 55.61
CA ARG A 749 -1.12 -39.85 56.37
C ARG A 749 -0.19 -41.08 56.47
N ARG A 750 1.13 -40.85 56.54
CA ARG A 750 2.12 -41.75 57.19
C ARG A 750 3.16 -40.97 58.03
N GLN A 751 3.62 -41.61 59.12
CA GLN A 751 4.47 -41.07 60.19
C GLN A 751 5.98 -41.07 59.87
N PRO A 752 6.82 -40.24 60.51
CA PRO A 752 8.28 -40.21 60.33
C PRO A 752 9.02 -41.29 61.15
N SER A 753 10.10 -41.85 60.59
CA SER A 753 10.99 -42.88 61.16
C SER A 753 12.09 -42.33 62.09
N GLN A 754 12.51 -43.13 63.08
CA GLN A 754 13.48 -42.84 64.15
C GLN A 754 14.97 -42.82 63.73
N GLU A 755 15.82 -42.14 64.51
CA GLU A 755 17.29 -42.08 64.39
C GLU A 755 18.00 -43.38 64.81
N VAL A 756 19.11 -43.73 64.13
CA VAL A 756 19.90 -44.96 64.33
C VAL A 756 21.23 -44.67 65.04
N ARG A 757 21.65 -45.52 65.99
CA ARG A 757 22.93 -45.45 66.71
C ARG A 757 24.06 -46.24 66.00
N TRP A 758 25.30 -45.79 66.15
CA TRP A 758 26.50 -46.27 65.43
C TRP A 758 27.06 -47.61 65.95
N GLU A 759 26.67 -48.06 67.14
CA GLU A 759 27.08 -49.37 67.67
C GLU A 759 26.36 -50.57 67.02
N GLU A 760 25.37 -50.34 66.15
CA GLU A 760 24.47 -51.37 65.62
C GLU A 760 24.88 -51.93 64.24
N VAL A 761 25.97 -51.43 63.63
CA VAL A 761 26.49 -51.97 62.35
C VAL A 761 27.58 -53.00 62.66
N GLY A 762 27.30 -54.29 62.39
CA GLY A 762 28.23 -55.39 62.59
C GLY A 762 29.48 -55.29 61.69
N PRO A 763 30.51 -56.12 61.91
CA PRO A 763 31.72 -56.12 61.09
C PRO A 763 31.38 -56.36 59.63
N THR A 764 31.55 -55.32 58.81
CA THR A 764 31.14 -55.30 57.41
C THR A 764 32.30 -54.87 56.53
N LYS A 765 32.60 -55.66 55.49
CA LYS A 765 33.63 -55.32 54.50
C LYS A 765 33.02 -54.50 53.37
N VAL A 766 33.53 -53.30 53.15
CA VAL A 766 32.96 -52.33 52.22
C VAL A 766 34.06 -51.81 51.29
N LEU A 767 33.79 -51.81 49.99
CA LEU A 767 34.68 -51.19 49.01
C LEU A 767 34.16 -49.80 48.67
N VAL A 768 35.03 -48.79 48.70
CA VAL A 768 34.71 -47.39 48.40
C VAL A 768 35.56 -46.92 47.21
N VAL A 769 34.92 -46.29 46.23
CA VAL A 769 35.60 -45.63 45.11
C VAL A 769 35.33 -44.14 45.15
N GLU A 770 36.41 -43.38 45.30
CA GLU A 770 36.38 -41.93 45.50
C GLU A 770 37.62 -41.32 44.84
N ASP A 771 37.51 -40.33 43.97
CA ASP A 771 38.66 -39.73 43.30
C ASP A 771 39.33 -38.63 44.14
N ASP A 772 38.57 -37.97 45.02
CA ASP A 772 39.08 -36.92 45.90
C ASP A 772 39.87 -37.48 47.09
N ALA A 773 41.16 -37.11 47.15
CA ALA A 773 42.07 -37.60 48.19
C ALA A 773 41.65 -37.22 49.62
N ALA A 774 41.00 -36.07 49.81
CA ALA A 774 40.54 -35.64 51.13
C ALA A 774 39.33 -36.47 51.58
N VAL A 775 38.39 -36.75 50.66
CA VAL A 775 37.23 -37.60 50.95
C VAL A 775 37.66 -39.06 51.16
N GLN A 776 38.62 -39.57 50.39
CA GLN A 776 39.20 -40.89 50.62
C GLN A 776 39.77 -41.03 52.04
N GLU A 777 40.47 -40.01 52.51
CA GLU A 777 41.08 -40.05 53.85
C GLU A 777 40.00 -40.03 54.93
N VAL A 778 38.90 -39.29 54.72
CA VAL A 778 37.73 -39.34 55.61
C VAL A 778 37.16 -40.76 55.68
N PHE A 779 36.98 -41.45 54.55
CA PHE A 779 36.52 -42.85 54.56
C PHE A 779 37.49 -43.79 55.28
N LYS A 780 38.80 -43.68 55.07
CA LYS A 780 39.78 -44.50 55.79
C LYS A 780 39.72 -44.28 57.31
N GLU A 781 39.54 -43.03 57.73
CA GLU A 781 39.38 -42.70 59.15
C GLU A 781 38.06 -43.22 59.73
N ILE A 782 36.94 -43.18 58.99
CA ILE A 782 35.67 -43.80 59.41
C ILE A 782 35.88 -45.29 59.73
N GLY A 783 36.67 -46.01 58.92
CA GLY A 783 36.97 -47.43 59.13
C GLY A 783 37.75 -47.71 60.42
N LYS A 784 38.56 -46.76 60.90
CA LYS A 784 39.32 -46.89 62.16
C LYS A 784 38.45 -46.73 63.41
N PHE A 785 37.38 -45.94 63.31
CA PHE A 785 36.49 -45.61 64.43
C PHE A 785 35.16 -46.37 64.42
N THR A 786 34.97 -47.26 63.45
CA THR A 786 33.78 -48.10 63.31
C THR A 786 34.20 -49.57 63.14
N ASN A 787 33.25 -50.50 63.20
CA ASN A 787 33.53 -51.92 62.92
C ASN A 787 33.61 -52.22 61.41
N LEU A 788 33.71 -51.21 60.54
CA LEU A 788 33.72 -51.39 59.09
C LEU A 788 35.15 -51.66 58.60
N ASP A 789 35.33 -52.75 57.84
CA ASP A 789 36.55 -53.02 57.09
C ASP A 789 36.44 -52.31 55.72
N LEU A 790 36.82 -51.03 55.70
CA LEU A 790 36.74 -50.17 54.52
C LEU A 790 38.02 -50.29 53.67
N GLU A 791 37.87 -50.76 52.44
CA GLU A 791 38.90 -50.63 51.41
C GLU A 791 38.56 -49.44 50.49
N VAL A 792 39.50 -48.52 50.30
CA VAL A 792 39.29 -47.31 49.48
C VAL A 792 40.23 -47.31 48.28
N THR A 793 39.70 -46.99 47.10
CA THR A 793 40.47 -46.81 45.86
C THR A 793 40.04 -45.57 45.09
N SER A 794 40.94 -45.03 44.26
CA SER A 794 40.70 -43.87 43.39
C SER A 794 40.35 -44.22 41.94
N SER A 795 40.43 -45.50 41.58
CA SER A 795 40.25 -45.97 40.21
C SER A 795 39.03 -46.89 40.11
N GLY A 796 38.14 -46.58 39.17
CA GLY A 796 36.99 -47.45 38.88
C GLY A 796 37.41 -48.80 38.34
N LYS A 797 38.51 -48.88 37.57
CA LYS A 797 39.05 -50.17 37.09
C LYS A 797 39.55 -51.05 38.23
N ASP A 798 40.39 -50.51 39.12
CA ASP A 798 40.88 -51.22 40.30
C ASP A 798 39.71 -51.67 41.20
N ALA A 799 38.68 -50.84 41.33
CA ALA A 799 37.48 -51.20 42.07
C ALA A 799 36.76 -52.43 41.50
N ILE A 800 36.60 -52.50 40.16
CA ILE A 800 35.99 -53.65 39.49
C ILE A 800 36.85 -54.91 39.67
N ASP A 801 38.18 -54.79 39.52
CA ASP A 801 39.10 -55.91 39.72
C ASP A 801 39.04 -56.46 41.16
N ARG A 802 38.93 -55.57 42.16
CA ARG A 802 38.74 -55.97 43.57
C ARG A 802 37.38 -56.57 43.84
N LEU A 803 36.30 -56.02 43.27
CA LEU A 803 34.96 -56.61 43.36
C LEU A 803 34.93 -58.02 42.74
N ALA A 804 35.65 -58.25 41.63
CA ALA A 804 35.80 -59.56 41.00
C ALA A 804 36.49 -60.58 41.92
N GLY A 805 37.43 -60.12 42.74
CA GLY A 805 38.11 -60.92 43.76
C GLY A 805 37.18 -61.39 44.90
N GLY A 806 36.01 -60.75 45.06
CA GLY A 806 34.99 -61.10 46.04
C GLY A 806 35.29 -60.68 47.48
N GLY A 807 34.35 -60.93 48.38
CA GLY A 807 34.49 -60.69 49.83
C GLY A 807 33.96 -59.35 50.35
N PHE A 808 33.42 -58.49 49.48
CA PHE A 808 32.75 -57.24 49.88
C PHE A 808 31.25 -57.45 50.06
N GLN A 809 30.67 -56.78 51.06
CA GLN A 809 29.24 -56.84 51.38
C GLN A 809 28.50 -55.58 50.95
N VAL A 810 29.20 -54.46 50.75
CA VAL A 810 28.64 -53.21 50.23
C VAL A 810 29.66 -52.57 49.30
N PHE A 811 29.18 -51.97 48.21
CA PHE A 811 29.99 -51.17 47.31
C PHE A 811 29.53 -49.71 47.33
N VAL A 812 30.42 -48.78 47.69
CA VAL A 812 30.16 -47.34 47.66
C VAL A 812 30.85 -46.74 46.43
N ALA A 813 30.09 -46.17 45.51
CA ALA A 813 30.61 -45.64 44.25
C ALA A 813 30.33 -44.15 44.10
N ASP A 814 31.36 -43.37 43.79
CA ASP A 814 31.19 -42.02 43.24
C ASP A 814 30.83 -42.05 41.75
N LEU A 815 30.04 -41.08 41.30
CA LEU A 815 29.73 -40.84 39.89
C LEU A 815 30.87 -40.13 39.14
N SER A 816 31.66 -39.31 39.85
CA SER A 816 32.67 -38.43 39.26
C SER A 816 34.07 -39.06 39.24
N ILE A 817 34.23 -40.21 38.59
CA ILE A 817 35.52 -40.92 38.58
C ILE A 817 36.26 -40.66 37.24
N PRO A 818 37.54 -40.22 37.25
CA PRO A 818 38.24 -39.81 36.03
C PRO A 818 38.54 -40.93 35.02
N ASP A 819 38.76 -42.17 35.47
CA ASP A 819 39.23 -43.27 34.61
C ASP A 819 38.09 -44.05 33.93
N MET A 820 36.87 -43.95 34.44
CA MET A 820 35.62 -44.41 33.82
C MET A 820 34.42 -43.65 34.37
N GLY A 821 33.43 -43.35 33.51
CA GLY A 821 32.21 -42.68 33.97
C GLY A 821 31.48 -43.50 35.02
N GLY A 822 31.06 -42.89 36.13
CA GLY A 822 30.54 -43.64 37.28
C GLY A 822 29.27 -44.47 37.01
N TRP A 823 28.46 -44.10 36.03
CA TRP A 823 27.36 -44.96 35.55
C TRP A 823 27.86 -46.26 34.93
N LYS A 824 28.94 -46.19 34.15
CA LYS A 824 29.61 -47.35 33.58
C LYS A 824 30.25 -48.19 34.68
N LEU A 825 30.79 -47.57 35.73
CA LEU A 825 31.30 -48.28 36.90
C LEU A 825 30.19 -49.10 37.58
N VAL A 826 29.01 -48.51 37.81
CA VAL A 826 27.87 -49.23 38.41
C VAL A 826 27.43 -50.41 37.53
N GLU A 827 27.33 -50.21 36.21
CA GLU A 827 26.97 -51.28 35.28
C GLU A 827 27.97 -52.44 35.29
N GLU A 828 29.26 -52.14 35.27
CA GLU A 828 30.32 -53.17 35.30
C GLU A 828 30.41 -53.83 36.68
N ALA A 829 30.28 -53.07 37.77
CA ALA A 829 30.23 -53.62 39.13
C ALA A 829 29.07 -54.63 39.28
N LYS A 830 27.90 -54.32 38.73
CA LYS A 830 26.74 -55.22 38.76
C LYS A 830 26.94 -56.50 37.96
N LYS A 831 27.70 -56.46 36.85
CA LYS A 831 28.04 -57.67 36.06
C LYS A 831 28.99 -58.59 36.82
N VAL A 832 29.94 -58.01 37.54
CA VAL A 832 31.03 -58.74 38.18
C VAL A 832 30.65 -59.22 39.59
N ALA A 833 29.85 -58.44 40.32
CA ALA A 833 29.38 -58.74 41.67
C ALA A 833 27.87 -58.44 41.80
N PRO A 834 27.00 -59.29 41.20
CA PRO A 834 25.56 -59.01 41.12
C PRO A 834 24.84 -58.99 42.48
N ASP A 835 25.36 -59.69 43.48
CA ASP A 835 24.74 -59.81 44.81
C ASP A 835 25.20 -58.71 45.79
N VAL A 836 26.20 -57.90 45.42
CA VAL A 836 26.70 -56.83 46.29
C VAL A 836 25.81 -55.59 46.13
N PRO A 837 25.16 -55.11 47.18
CA PRO A 837 24.36 -53.89 47.14
C PRO A 837 25.25 -52.65 46.91
N ILE A 838 24.79 -51.77 46.01
CA ILE A 838 25.52 -50.57 45.64
C ILE A 838 24.93 -49.35 46.35
N ILE A 839 25.78 -48.55 46.97
CA ILE A 839 25.48 -47.21 47.48
C ILE A 839 26.14 -46.21 46.56
N LEU A 840 25.35 -45.28 46.06
CA LEU A 840 25.87 -44.20 45.23
C LEU A 840 26.17 -42.98 46.11
N CYS A 841 27.41 -42.48 46.11
CA CYS A 841 27.78 -41.28 46.84
C CYS A 841 28.10 -40.17 45.84
N THR A 842 27.28 -39.12 45.75
CA THR A 842 27.46 -38.14 44.66
C THR A 842 27.14 -36.71 45.07
N GLY A 843 27.90 -35.75 44.55
CA GLY A 843 27.60 -34.32 44.64
C GLY A 843 26.52 -33.84 43.65
N TRP A 844 25.92 -34.76 42.89
CA TRP A 844 24.87 -34.51 41.92
C TRP A 844 23.56 -35.19 42.34
N GLU A 845 22.41 -34.55 42.13
CA GLU A 845 21.14 -35.29 42.21
C GLU A 845 21.02 -36.29 41.04
N VAL A 846 20.69 -37.52 41.39
CA VAL A 846 20.47 -38.64 40.47
C VAL A 846 19.08 -38.53 39.85
N GLY A 847 19.00 -38.25 38.56
CA GLY A 847 17.74 -38.00 37.83
C GLY A 847 17.04 -39.25 37.30
N GLU A 848 17.51 -40.46 37.66
CA GLU A 848 16.92 -41.71 37.21
C GLU A 848 15.77 -42.14 38.14
N PRO A 849 14.65 -42.70 37.62
CA PRO A 849 13.55 -43.22 38.43
C PRO A 849 14.03 -44.27 39.44
N GLN A 850 13.43 -44.30 40.64
CA GLN A 850 13.81 -45.25 41.71
C GLN A 850 13.76 -46.72 41.24
N GLU A 851 12.84 -47.08 40.35
CA GLU A 851 12.74 -48.42 39.77
C GLU A 851 14.01 -48.78 38.98
N ARG A 852 14.49 -47.86 38.15
CA ARG A 852 15.69 -48.06 37.35
C ARG A 852 16.97 -48.11 38.19
N LEU A 853 17.03 -47.32 39.27
CA LEU A 853 18.13 -47.41 40.23
C LEU A 853 18.17 -48.78 40.92
N ARG A 854 17.01 -49.34 41.27
CA ARG A 854 16.90 -50.70 41.83
C ARG A 854 17.31 -51.77 40.82
N ASP A 855 16.91 -51.63 39.56
CA ASP A 855 17.32 -52.56 38.48
C ASP A 855 18.84 -52.59 38.31
N MET A 856 19.51 -51.44 38.49
CA MET A 856 20.97 -51.32 38.46
C MET A 856 21.65 -51.84 39.74
N GLY A 857 20.89 -52.30 40.75
CA GLY A 857 21.41 -52.78 42.02
C GLY A 857 21.79 -51.68 43.02
N ILE A 858 21.42 -50.43 42.75
CA ILE A 858 21.63 -49.31 43.67
C ILE A 858 20.54 -49.33 44.74
N LYS A 859 20.94 -49.51 46.01
CA LYS A 859 20.05 -49.58 47.17
C LYS A 859 19.83 -48.22 47.82
N VAL A 860 20.87 -47.39 47.91
CA VAL A 860 20.82 -46.07 48.57
C VAL A 860 21.64 -45.05 47.79
N VAL A 861 21.18 -43.81 47.77
CA VAL A 861 21.92 -42.66 47.22
C VAL A 861 22.21 -41.68 48.36
N VAL A 862 23.47 -41.33 48.56
CA VAL A 862 23.95 -40.42 49.60
C VAL A 862 24.51 -39.16 48.95
N PRO A 863 23.93 -37.96 49.21
CA PRO A 863 24.41 -36.72 48.62
C PRO A 863 25.70 -36.22 49.29
N LYS A 864 26.63 -35.63 48.52
CA LYS A 864 27.80 -34.92 49.04
C LYS A 864 27.51 -33.42 49.21
N PRO A 865 27.97 -32.77 50.29
CA PRO A 865 28.65 -33.35 51.44
C PRO A 865 27.68 -34.13 52.35
N PHE A 866 28.13 -35.27 52.89
CA PHE A 866 27.36 -36.12 53.80
C PHE A 866 27.90 -36.05 55.22
N GLN A 867 27.03 -36.31 56.20
CA GLN A 867 27.49 -36.57 57.58
C GLN A 867 27.89 -38.04 57.73
N ILE A 868 28.87 -38.34 58.60
CA ILE A 868 29.28 -39.73 58.87
C ILE A 868 28.08 -40.62 59.26
N GLY A 869 27.15 -40.10 60.08
CA GLY A 869 25.95 -40.85 60.49
C GLY A 869 24.94 -41.13 59.37
N GLU A 870 24.93 -40.36 58.28
CA GLU A 870 24.11 -40.64 57.09
C GLU A 870 24.71 -41.79 56.28
N MET A 871 26.04 -41.81 56.12
CA MET A 871 26.74 -42.90 55.44
C MET A 871 26.57 -44.23 56.19
N LEU A 872 26.68 -44.22 57.52
CA LEU A 872 26.48 -45.43 58.32
C LEU A 872 25.05 -45.98 58.22
N ARG A 873 24.04 -45.08 58.20
CA ARG A 873 22.65 -45.47 57.95
C ARG A 873 22.47 -46.06 56.55
N ALA A 874 23.08 -45.47 55.54
CA ALA A 874 23.03 -45.97 54.17
C ALA A 874 23.65 -47.38 54.06
N ILE A 875 24.80 -47.60 54.71
CA ILE A 875 25.46 -48.91 54.76
C ILE A 875 24.57 -49.95 55.42
N ARG A 876 23.97 -49.62 56.57
CA ARG A 876 23.01 -50.52 57.23
C ARG A 876 21.80 -50.84 56.36
N GLN A 877 21.19 -49.81 55.77
CA GLN A 877 20.02 -49.97 54.90
C GLN A 877 20.34 -50.81 53.65
N ALA A 878 21.57 -50.73 53.13
CA ALA A 878 22.02 -51.55 52.01
C ALA A 878 22.18 -53.03 52.38
N LEU A 879 22.47 -53.32 53.65
CA LEU A 879 22.61 -54.68 54.21
C LEU A 879 21.27 -55.30 54.62
N GLU A 880 20.24 -54.49 54.89
CA GLU A 880 18.88 -54.93 55.18
C GLU A 880 18.14 -55.26 53.86
N ASN A 881 17.49 -56.43 53.80
CA ASN A 881 16.91 -56.99 52.55
C ASN A 881 15.81 -56.14 51.92
#